data_AF-A0A2V9PQP2-F1
#
_entry.id   AF-A0A2V9PQP2-F1
#
_cell.length_a   1.000
_cell.length_b   1.000
_cell.length_c   1.000
_cell.angle_alpha   90.00
_cell.angle_beta   90.00
_cell.angle_gamma   90.00
#
_symmetry.space_group_name_H-M   'P 1'
#
loop_
_entity.id
_entity.type
_entity.pdbx_description
1 polymer ?
#
loop_
_entity_poly.entity_id
_entity_poly.type
_entity_poly.pdbx_seq_one_letter_code
_entity_poly.pdbx_strand_id
1 'polypeptide(L)'
;QNGTVHTVDDKVMPFLKSEDTGTEVFPMVNNFDGANWIDISSFLNDPDTRAQFRQEVDKFLASDHYRGLMVDFEDLNLKNAKSGFVALLGELSQDLHAKGLKLYVSVPAGNPDFPYSASTSVSDGLVLMNYDEHYSGPGGTAGPIASQDWFTDNLAEAKRVIPLDKLICAIANYGYDWERRPKKGRIPAIDVGKPASVQDAWLAARDSEEYVDFDGDSLNPHINYLDENNLRHDIWFTDAVTALNQMRAARQLGVRTFALWRLGSEDRSLWKIWDFPLDTAAPSKLNDVPPGQDVDMEGNGEILNLEATPTNGSRTITLDHSGLITDEVMDSLPEPYRVGRYGASANQVVITFDDGPDSQWTPKILDILKKEHATATFFLIGSQADKFSSITSRIFDEGHEIGNHTFFHPDISELSDRFVRLELNVTERLFASRLRIRTVLFRPPYSVDAEPDTEDEVRPLEISESMGYLAIGDKIDPNDWRENPHRTAEQIAQSVLDNLPPCVPAKRLTCGNIILLHDGGGDRRETVRALPMIIEGIRGKGLQIVSVADLLHEKRADIMQPIPTGELWSAWLTLLGFWMYSASQKFIVVVFFLGDLLMTGRLLSIGALAIYDRAFPKRFADHLGEFTPKVAVLIPAYNEEKVIERTIRAALRSSYRNLRVIVIDDGSQDGTLEAARAGFAREEAAGRLLVLTKSNSGKADALNFGLQHLRR
;
A
#
# COMPACT_ATOMS: atom_id res chain seq x y z
N GLN A 1 22.25 10.74 -18.11
CA GLN A 1 23.14 11.89 -18.37
C GLN A 1 23.81 12.33 -17.05
N ASN A 2 25.02 12.92 -17.08
CA ASN A 2 25.82 13.34 -15.91
C ASN A 2 26.36 12.23 -14.98
N GLY A 3 26.33 10.96 -15.39
CA GLY A 3 26.85 9.85 -14.61
C GLY A 3 25.98 9.45 -13.40
N THR A 4 24.82 10.08 -13.21
CA THR A 4 23.88 9.75 -12.13
C THR A 4 23.02 8.54 -12.49
N VAL A 5 22.89 7.59 -11.57
CA VAL A 5 21.99 6.43 -11.67
C VAL A 5 20.63 6.82 -11.11
N HIS A 6 19.56 6.63 -11.88
CA HIS A 6 18.18 6.83 -11.41
C HIS A 6 17.78 5.66 -10.49
N THR A 7 16.97 5.94 -9.48
CA THR A 7 16.52 4.92 -8.53
C THR A 7 15.47 4.00 -9.17
N VAL A 8 15.46 2.72 -8.77
CA VAL A 8 14.37 1.79 -9.05
C VAL A 8 13.12 2.24 -8.28
N ASP A 9 11.94 1.82 -8.75
CA ASP A 9 10.67 1.96 -8.05
C ASP A 9 10.78 1.47 -6.59
N ASP A 10 10.30 2.29 -5.64
CA ASP A 10 10.44 2.05 -4.21
C ASP A 10 9.52 0.94 -3.68
N LYS A 11 8.58 0.45 -4.49
CA LYS A 11 7.66 -0.65 -4.15
C LYS A 11 8.24 -2.04 -4.42
N VAL A 12 9.12 -2.19 -5.41
CA VAL A 12 9.58 -3.50 -5.90
C VAL A 12 10.36 -4.29 -4.84
N MET A 13 11.36 -3.67 -4.21
CA MET A 13 12.18 -4.36 -3.22
C MET A 13 11.41 -4.72 -1.94
N PRO A 14 10.55 -3.83 -1.38
CA PRO A 14 9.65 -4.22 -0.29
C PRO A 14 8.74 -5.40 -0.63
N PHE A 15 8.13 -5.42 -1.82
CA PHE A 15 7.28 -6.53 -2.27
C PHE A 15 8.05 -7.85 -2.35
N LEU A 16 9.21 -7.88 -3.00
CA LEU A 16 10.00 -9.10 -3.10
C LEU A 16 10.45 -9.63 -1.73
N LYS A 17 10.68 -8.75 -0.76
CA LYS A 17 11.03 -9.10 0.62
C LYS A 17 9.84 -9.64 1.41
N SER A 18 8.61 -9.16 1.16
CA SER A 18 7.42 -9.69 1.82
C SER A 18 7.08 -11.09 1.33
N GLU A 19 7.32 -11.38 0.05
CA GLU A 19 6.99 -12.67 -0.56
C GLU A 19 8.03 -13.78 -0.29
N ASP A 20 9.21 -13.46 0.25
CA ASP A 20 10.30 -14.41 0.59
C ASP A 20 10.61 -15.43 -0.53
N THR A 21 10.58 -14.98 -1.80
CA THR A 21 10.67 -15.88 -2.97
C THR A 21 12.09 -16.37 -3.25
N GLY A 22 13.11 -15.82 -2.58
CA GLY A 22 14.52 -16.09 -2.89
C GLY A 22 14.97 -15.61 -4.27
N THR A 23 14.16 -14.77 -4.95
CA THR A 23 14.43 -14.28 -6.31
C THR A 23 15.70 -13.42 -6.35
N GLU A 24 16.64 -13.75 -7.23
CA GLU A 24 17.85 -12.94 -7.44
C GLU A 24 17.50 -11.69 -8.26
N VAL A 25 17.70 -10.50 -7.70
CA VAL A 25 17.42 -9.22 -8.37
C VAL A 25 18.68 -8.64 -9.00
N PHE A 26 18.58 -8.30 -10.29
CA PHE A 26 19.60 -7.65 -11.08
C PHE A 26 19.06 -6.32 -11.62
N PRO A 27 19.47 -5.17 -11.03
CA PRO A 27 19.12 -3.87 -11.57
C PRO A 27 19.61 -3.74 -13.01
N MET A 28 18.74 -3.25 -13.89
CA MET A 28 19.06 -3.01 -15.29
C MET A 28 19.49 -1.56 -15.49
N VAL A 29 20.64 -1.35 -16.13
CA VAL A 29 21.12 -0.02 -16.49
C VAL A 29 21.11 0.14 -18.01
N ASN A 30 20.48 1.22 -18.48
CA ASN A 30 20.32 1.49 -19.91
C ASN A 30 20.71 2.94 -20.27
N ASN A 31 20.74 3.22 -21.58
CA ASN A 31 20.98 4.54 -22.15
C ASN A 31 19.69 5.18 -22.73
N PHE A 32 18.54 4.88 -22.12
CA PHE A 32 17.27 5.50 -22.48
C PHE A 32 17.01 6.71 -21.58
N ASP A 33 16.66 7.86 -22.15
CA ASP A 33 16.38 9.09 -21.39
C ASP A 33 14.90 9.29 -21.02
N GLY A 34 14.06 8.30 -21.30
CA GLY A 34 12.61 8.37 -21.18
C GLY A 34 11.89 8.68 -22.50
N ALA A 35 12.63 9.10 -23.53
CA ALA A 35 12.08 9.36 -24.86
C ALA A 35 12.89 8.72 -25.99
N ASN A 36 14.22 8.71 -25.89
CA ASN A 36 15.12 8.22 -26.92
C ASN A 36 16.30 7.45 -26.33
N TRP A 37 16.83 6.52 -27.13
CA TRP A 37 18.16 5.96 -26.92
C TRP A 37 19.21 7.02 -27.22
N ILE A 38 20.08 7.30 -26.25
CA ILE A 38 21.08 8.37 -26.38
C ILE A 38 22.45 7.80 -26.77
N ASP A 39 23.16 8.50 -27.65
CA ASP A 39 24.54 8.14 -27.99
C ASP A 39 25.46 8.37 -26.78
N ILE A 40 25.99 7.26 -26.24
CA ILE A 40 26.91 7.24 -25.11
C ILE A 40 28.37 7.00 -25.52
N SER A 41 28.72 7.14 -26.80
CA SER A 41 30.08 6.86 -27.31
C SER A 41 31.18 7.69 -26.63
N SER A 42 30.89 8.95 -26.27
CA SER A 42 31.83 9.83 -25.56
C SER A 42 32.12 9.32 -24.15
N PHE A 43 31.07 8.97 -23.41
CA PHE A 43 31.14 8.35 -22.09
C PHE A 43 31.91 7.03 -22.13
N LEU A 44 31.57 6.13 -23.05
CA LEU A 44 32.22 4.83 -23.15
C LEU A 44 33.73 4.94 -23.42
N ASN A 45 34.17 5.97 -24.14
CA ASN A 45 35.57 6.18 -24.50
C ASN A 45 36.39 6.99 -23.48
N ASP A 46 35.76 7.53 -22.43
CA ASP A 46 36.43 8.32 -21.39
C ASP A 46 36.58 7.50 -20.08
N PRO A 47 37.81 7.06 -19.72
CA PRO A 47 38.06 6.27 -18.51
C PRO A 47 37.61 6.94 -17.21
N ASP A 48 37.71 8.27 -17.10
CA ASP A 48 37.35 8.98 -15.86
C ASP A 48 35.83 8.95 -15.66
N THR A 49 35.07 9.13 -16.74
CA THR A 49 33.60 9.04 -16.67
C THR A 49 33.11 7.61 -16.43
N ARG A 50 33.78 6.59 -17.01
CA ARG A 50 33.49 5.18 -16.70
C ARG A 50 33.76 4.87 -15.23
N ALA A 51 34.88 5.34 -14.68
CA ALA A 51 35.20 5.17 -13.28
C ALA A 51 34.16 5.84 -12.35
N GLN A 52 33.70 7.04 -12.70
CA GLN A 52 32.63 7.71 -11.97
C GLN A 52 31.31 6.91 -12.02
N PHE A 53 30.92 6.42 -13.20
CA PHE A 53 29.71 5.60 -13.36
C PHE A 53 29.78 4.32 -12.51
N ARG A 54 30.92 3.63 -12.52
CA ARG A 54 31.15 2.45 -11.67
C ARG A 54 30.97 2.76 -10.18
N GLN A 55 31.44 3.93 -9.71
CA GLN A 55 31.21 4.35 -8.33
C GLN A 55 29.73 4.57 -8.01
N GLU A 56 28.96 5.13 -8.94
CA GLU A 56 27.52 5.32 -8.75
C GLU A 56 26.76 3.99 -8.78
N VAL A 57 27.11 3.07 -9.69
CA VAL A 57 26.61 1.69 -9.68
C VAL A 57 26.91 0.99 -8.36
N ASP A 58 28.14 1.14 -7.84
CA ASP A 58 28.54 0.57 -6.56
C ASP A 58 27.73 1.11 -5.39
N LYS A 59 27.47 2.43 -5.36
CA LYS A 59 26.60 3.05 -4.36
C LYS A 59 25.16 2.53 -4.46
N PHE A 60 24.64 2.39 -5.68
CA PHE A 60 23.31 1.87 -5.93
C PHE A 60 23.19 0.42 -5.47
N LEU A 61 24.13 -0.44 -5.85
CA LEU A 61 24.11 -1.85 -5.46
C LEU A 61 24.28 -2.05 -3.95
N ALA A 62 24.87 -1.08 -3.24
CA ALA A 62 24.95 -1.09 -1.77
C ALA A 62 23.65 -0.65 -1.07
N SER A 63 22.66 -0.13 -1.80
CA SER A 63 21.39 0.34 -1.22
C SER A 63 20.45 -0.79 -0.81
N ASP A 64 20.60 -1.98 -1.40
CA ASP A 64 19.77 -3.16 -1.11
C ASP A 64 20.50 -4.49 -1.42
N HIS A 65 19.84 -5.62 -1.25
CA HIS A 65 20.38 -6.97 -1.45
C HIS A 65 20.32 -7.43 -2.92
N TYR A 66 21.01 -6.71 -3.81
CA TYR A 66 21.14 -7.10 -5.22
C TYR A 66 22.16 -8.22 -5.43
N ARG A 67 21.99 -9.02 -6.50
CA ARG A 67 22.88 -10.17 -6.83
C ARG A 67 23.81 -9.90 -8.00
N GLY A 68 23.69 -8.73 -8.61
CA GLY A 68 24.50 -8.33 -9.74
C GLY A 68 23.95 -7.12 -10.46
N LEU A 69 24.36 -6.95 -11.71
CA LEU A 69 23.93 -5.88 -12.61
C LEU A 69 23.59 -6.47 -13.98
N MET A 70 22.58 -5.90 -14.64
CA MET A 70 22.30 -6.14 -16.05
C MET A 70 22.57 -4.86 -16.85
N VAL A 71 23.44 -4.94 -17.86
CA VAL A 71 23.74 -3.82 -18.76
C VAL A 71 22.94 -3.97 -20.05
N ASP A 72 22.14 -2.97 -20.37
CA ASP A 72 21.27 -2.93 -21.52
C ASP A 72 21.48 -1.63 -22.31
N PHE A 73 22.59 -1.59 -23.06
CA PHE A 73 22.92 -0.42 -23.87
C PHE A 73 22.59 -0.68 -25.34
N GLU A 74 21.62 0.08 -25.85
CA GLU A 74 21.09 -0.03 -27.19
C GLU A 74 21.47 1.15 -28.08
N ASP A 75 21.23 1.02 -29.39
CA ASP A 75 21.57 2.01 -30.43
C ASP A 75 23.02 2.55 -30.37
N LEU A 76 23.96 1.65 -30.03
CA LEU A 76 25.37 2.00 -29.91
C LEU A 76 26.02 2.22 -31.28
N ASN A 77 26.76 3.33 -31.41
CA ASN A 77 27.65 3.53 -32.56
C ASN A 77 28.94 2.69 -32.41
N LEU A 78 28.82 1.40 -32.73
CA LEU A 78 29.88 0.41 -32.56
C LEU A 78 31.17 0.70 -33.35
N LYS A 79 31.13 1.57 -34.37
CA LYS A 79 32.35 1.99 -35.08
C LYS A 79 33.33 2.71 -34.16
N ASN A 80 32.82 3.48 -33.20
CA ASN A 80 33.63 4.31 -32.31
C ASN A 80 33.51 3.90 -30.83
N ALA A 81 32.43 3.23 -30.43
CA ALA A 81 32.16 2.89 -29.03
C ALA A 81 32.61 1.48 -28.62
N LYS A 82 32.91 0.58 -29.57
CA LYS A 82 33.12 -0.86 -29.31
C LYS A 82 34.22 -1.14 -28.29
N SER A 83 35.37 -0.47 -28.38
CA SER A 83 36.47 -0.64 -27.42
C SER A 83 36.11 -0.12 -26.03
N GLY A 84 35.46 1.04 -25.97
CA GLY A 84 35.01 1.64 -24.71
C GLY A 84 33.94 0.81 -24.01
N PHE A 85 33.00 0.27 -24.77
CA PHE A 85 31.97 -0.64 -24.27
C PHE A 85 32.57 -1.90 -23.64
N VAL A 86 33.45 -2.61 -24.35
CA VAL A 86 34.11 -3.81 -23.82
C VAL A 86 34.98 -3.48 -22.60
N ALA A 87 35.67 -2.33 -22.60
CA ALA A 87 36.44 -1.88 -21.45
C ALA A 87 35.55 -1.66 -20.22
N LEU A 88 34.41 -0.97 -20.38
CA LEU A 88 33.44 -0.77 -19.30
C LEU A 88 32.95 -2.11 -18.74
N LEU A 89 32.58 -3.06 -19.60
CA LEU A 89 32.12 -4.37 -19.16
C LEU A 89 33.19 -5.13 -18.36
N GLY A 90 34.45 -5.12 -18.82
CA GLY A 90 35.57 -5.73 -18.09
C GLY A 90 35.83 -5.08 -16.73
N GLU A 91 35.75 -3.75 -16.68
CA GLU A 91 35.89 -2.97 -15.46
C GLU A 91 34.75 -3.26 -14.45
N LEU A 92 33.50 -3.26 -14.89
CA LEU A 92 32.33 -3.60 -14.07
C LEU A 92 32.41 -5.05 -13.57
N SER A 93 32.76 -5.98 -14.44
CA SER A 93 32.92 -7.40 -14.11
C SER A 93 33.93 -7.61 -12.99
N GLN A 94 35.08 -6.95 -13.08
CA GLN A 94 36.10 -7.01 -12.03
C GLN A 94 35.57 -6.50 -10.67
N ASP A 95 34.87 -5.37 -10.67
CA ASP A 95 34.30 -4.78 -9.44
C ASP A 95 33.20 -5.67 -8.82
N LEU A 96 32.32 -6.22 -9.66
CA LEU A 96 31.20 -7.07 -9.24
C LEU A 96 31.70 -8.42 -8.72
N HIS A 97 32.61 -9.09 -9.45
CA HIS A 97 33.17 -10.38 -9.04
C HIS A 97 33.95 -10.28 -7.73
N ALA A 98 34.64 -9.16 -7.48
CA ALA A 98 35.32 -8.91 -6.20
C ALA A 98 34.36 -8.91 -4.99
N LYS A 99 33.06 -8.69 -5.23
CA LYS A 99 31.98 -8.70 -4.23
C LYS A 99 31.10 -9.95 -4.29
N GLY A 100 31.42 -10.90 -5.17
CA GLY A 100 30.60 -12.10 -5.40
C GLY A 100 29.28 -11.82 -6.13
N LEU A 101 29.19 -10.69 -6.85
CA LEU A 101 28.05 -10.29 -7.67
C LEU A 101 28.28 -10.69 -9.12
N LYS A 102 27.21 -10.88 -9.91
CA LYS A 102 27.31 -11.26 -11.34
C LYS A 102 27.05 -10.08 -12.29
N LEU A 103 27.52 -10.18 -13.53
CA LEU A 103 27.26 -9.24 -14.62
C LEU A 103 26.59 -9.94 -15.80
N TYR A 104 25.37 -9.52 -16.13
CA TYR A 104 24.67 -9.89 -17.35
C TYR A 104 24.61 -8.73 -18.34
N VAL A 105 24.56 -9.03 -19.63
CA VAL A 105 24.53 -8.02 -20.69
C VAL A 105 23.49 -8.38 -21.73
N SER A 106 22.56 -7.48 -22.01
CA SER A 106 21.64 -7.59 -23.15
C SER A 106 22.39 -7.38 -24.44
N VAL A 107 22.11 -8.21 -25.44
CA VAL A 107 22.72 -8.10 -26.77
C VAL A 107 21.65 -8.26 -27.85
N PRO A 108 21.69 -7.44 -28.92
CA PRO A 108 20.72 -7.53 -30.01
C PRO A 108 20.91 -8.82 -30.79
N ALA A 109 19.84 -9.42 -31.30
CA ALA A 109 19.94 -10.51 -32.28
C ALA A 109 20.32 -10.00 -33.69
N GLY A 110 20.85 -10.88 -34.54
CA GLY A 110 21.12 -10.60 -35.95
C GLY A 110 22.14 -9.48 -36.23
N ASN A 111 22.97 -9.08 -35.26
CA ASN A 111 23.94 -7.99 -35.42
C ASN A 111 25.39 -8.49 -35.36
N PRO A 112 26.03 -8.80 -36.51
CA PRO A 112 27.39 -9.32 -36.54
C PRO A 112 28.47 -8.31 -36.13
N ASP A 113 28.16 -7.00 -36.13
CA ASP A 113 29.11 -5.97 -35.70
C ASP A 113 29.24 -5.91 -34.16
N PHE A 114 28.22 -6.41 -33.43
CA PHE A 114 28.17 -6.41 -31.98
C PHE A 114 29.27 -7.31 -31.37
N PRO A 115 30.00 -6.86 -30.33
CA PRO A 115 31.14 -7.58 -29.76
C PRO A 115 30.81 -8.87 -28.96
N TYR A 116 29.98 -9.80 -29.45
CA TYR A 116 29.56 -11.00 -28.69
C TYR A 116 30.71 -11.73 -27.99
N SER A 117 31.77 -12.10 -28.71
CA SER A 117 32.91 -12.84 -28.13
C SER A 117 33.62 -12.07 -27.03
N ALA A 118 33.83 -10.76 -27.24
CA ALA A 118 34.50 -9.91 -26.26
C ALA A 118 33.61 -9.69 -25.04
N SER A 119 32.32 -9.37 -25.22
CA SER A 119 31.35 -9.22 -24.13
C SER A 119 31.21 -10.51 -23.30
N THR A 120 31.19 -11.68 -23.95
CA THR A 120 31.08 -12.98 -23.26
C THR A 120 32.31 -13.31 -22.41
N SER A 121 33.49 -12.85 -22.84
CA SER A 121 34.75 -13.08 -22.11
C SER A 121 34.82 -12.29 -20.79
N VAL A 122 34.05 -11.21 -20.67
CA VAL A 122 34.06 -10.30 -19.53
C VAL A 122 32.74 -10.29 -18.74
N SER A 123 31.76 -11.12 -19.06
CA SER A 123 30.47 -11.19 -18.35
C SER A 123 30.14 -12.61 -17.91
N ASP A 124 29.18 -12.77 -17.00
CA ASP A 124 28.68 -14.07 -16.53
C ASP A 124 27.69 -14.69 -17.52
N GLY A 125 26.98 -13.87 -18.30
CA GLY A 125 26.11 -14.33 -19.37
C GLY A 125 25.64 -13.20 -20.28
N LEU A 126 25.23 -13.56 -21.49
CA LEU A 126 24.61 -12.67 -22.45
C LEU A 126 23.13 -13.03 -22.61
N VAL A 127 22.27 -12.03 -22.52
CA VAL A 127 20.84 -12.13 -22.80
C VAL A 127 20.63 -11.72 -24.25
N LEU A 128 20.45 -12.71 -25.12
CA LEU A 128 20.16 -12.47 -26.54
C LEU A 128 18.70 -12.03 -26.68
N MET A 129 18.49 -10.77 -27.04
CA MET A 129 17.18 -10.18 -27.35
C MET A 129 16.70 -10.69 -28.71
N ASN A 130 16.21 -11.94 -28.73
CA ASN A 130 15.87 -12.66 -29.95
C ASN A 130 14.43 -12.37 -30.41
N TYR A 131 14.14 -11.09 -30.56
CA TYR A 131 12.85 -10.52 -30.97
C TYR A 131 13.09 -9.17 -31.65
N ASP A 132 12.01 -8.46 -31.99
CA ASP A 132 12.04 -7.23 -32.77
C ASP A 132 12.57 -7.43 -34.19
N GLU A 133 12.22 -8.56 -34.82
CA GLU A 133 12.34 -8.71 -36.29
C GLU A 133 11.59 -7.56 -36.99
N HIS A 134 10.45 -7.19 -36.43
CA HIS A 134 9.65 -6.02 -36.75
C HIS A 134 9.41 -5.19 -35.47
N TYR A 135 9.65 -3.86 -35.54
CA TYR A 135 9.66 -2.98 -34.36
C TYR A 135 8.94 -1.65 -34.59
N SER A 136 8.58 -0.97 -33.49
CA SER A 136 8.08 0.40 -33.51
C SER A 136 9.21 1.41 -33.72
N GLY A 137 9.24 2.11 -34.85
CA GLY A 137 10.19 3.21 -35.05
C GLY A 137 10.53 3.50 -36.52
N PRO A 138 11.39 4.50 -36.79
CA PRO A 138 11.81 4.83 -38.14
C PRO A 138 12.45 3.62 -38.85
N GLY A 139 11.86 3.19 -39.96
CA GLY A 139 12.35 2.06 -40.76
C GLY A 139 11.76 0.70 -40.37
N GLY A 140 11.05 0.60 -39.24
CA GLY A 140 10.25 -0.57 -38.89
C GLY A 140 9.02 -0.69 -39.80
N THR A 141 8.59 -1.93 -40.07
CA THR A 141 7.39 -2.22 -40.85
C THR A 141 6.57 -3.27 -40.11
N ALA A 142 5.25 -3.29 -40.30
CA ALA A 142 4.40 -4.31 -39.68
C ALA A 142 4.79 -5.73 -40.11
N GLY A 143 4.83 -6.65 -39.16
CA GLY A 143 5.17 -8.07 -39.37
C GLY A 143 5.39 -8.79 -38.04
N PRO A 144 5.75 -10.09 -38.08
CA PRO A 144 5.90 -10.92 -36.88
C PRO A 144 6.99 -10.37 -35.95
N ILE A 145 6.78 -10.48 -34.65
CA ILE A 145 7.75 -9.99 -33.65
C ILE A 145 9.02 -10.83 -33.69
N ALA A 146 8.87 -12.14 -33.89
CA ALA A 146 9.97 -13.07 -34.07
C ALA A 146 9.48 -14.31 -34.83
N SER A 147 9.56 -14.29 -36.17
CA SER A 147 9.21 -15.46 -36.98
C SER A 147 10.08 -16.66 -36.63
N GLN A 148 9.53 -17.87 -36.74
CA GLN A 148 10.19 -19.09 -36.27
C GLN A 148 11.56 -19.31 -36.93
N ASP A 149 11.66 -19.12 -38.24
CA ASP A 149 12.90 -19.31 -38.99
C ASP A 149 13.94 -18.25 -38.58
N TRP A 150 13.56 -16.97 -38.57
CA TRP A 150 14.41 -15.87 -38.13
C TRP A 150 14.95 -16.08 -36.70
N PHE A 151 14.06 -16.48 -35.79
CA PHE A 151 14.41 -16.78 -34.40
C PHE A 151 15.46 -17.89 -34.31
N THR A 152 15.28 -18.98 -35.05
CA THR A 152 16.21 -20.11 -35.00
C THR A 152 17.54 -19.84 -35.68
N ASP A 153 17.56 -19.08 -36.78
CA ASP A 153 18.77 -18.69 -37.49
C ASP A 153 19.66 -17.80 -36.63
N ASN A 154 19.06 -16.77 -36.00
CA ASN A 154 19.78 -15.90 -35.07
C ASN A 154 20.37 -16.66 -33.90
N LEU A 155 19.62 -17.60 -33.32
CA LEU A 155 20.09 -18.40 -32.20
C LEU A 155 21.20 -19.37 -32.63
N ALA A 156 21.11 -19.93 -33.84
CA ALA A 156 22.12 -20.79 -34.43
C ALA A 156 23.42 -20.04 -34.75
N GLU A 157 23.35 -18.75 -35.09
CA GLU A 157 24.52 -17.88 -35.24
C GLU A 157 25.13 -17.53 -33.88
N ALA A 158 24.32 -17.06 -32.94
CA ALA A 158 24.75 -16.66 -31.60
C ALA A 158 25.52 -17.79 -30.87
N LYS A 159 25.03 -19.03 -30.92
CA LYS A 159 25.69 -20.17 -30.27
C LYS A 159 27.06 -20.55 -30.86
N ARG A 160 27.41 -20.07 -32.07
CA ARG A 160 28.74 -20.27 -32.64
C ARG A 160 29.80 -19.43 -31.93
N VAL A 161 29.38 -18.33 -31.30
CA VAL A 161 30.27 -17.33 -30.69
C VAL A 161 30.11 -17.29 -29.17
N ILE A 162 28.90 -17.51 -28.66
CA ILE A 162 28.56 -17.48 -27.23
C ILE A 162 28.47 -18.93 -26.72
N PRO A 163 29.25 -19.33 -25.69
CA PRO A 163 29.11 -20.62 -25.04
C PRO A 163 27.71 -20.84 -24.47
N LEU A 164 27.19 -22.06 -24.59
CA LEU A 164 25.81 -22.39 -24.21
C LEU A 164 25.50 -22.19 -22.72
N ASP A 165 26.50 -22.28 -21.84
CA ASP A 165 26.37 -22.03 -20.41
C ASP A 165 26.23 -20.53 -20.07
N LYS A 166 26.61 -19.65 -21.01
CA LYS A 166 26.49 -18.19 -20.89
C LYS A 166 25.40 -17.58 -21.77
N LEU A 167 24.76 -18.37 -22.63
CA LEU A 167 23.72 -17.92 -23.54
C LEU A 167 22.34 -18.02 -22.88
N ILE A 168 21.69 -16.88 -22.67
CA ILE A 168 20.31 -16.76 -22.22
C ILE A 168 19.49 -16.27 -23.42
N CYS A 169 18.46 -17.01 -23.81
CA CYS A 169 17.60 -16.60 -24.92
C CYS A 169 16.39 -15.84 -24.37
N ALA A 170 16.23 -14.58 -24.76
CA ALA A 170 15.03 -13.83 -24.42
C ALA A 170 13.89 -14.19 -25.39
N ILE A 171 12.69 -14.34 -24.84
CA ILE A 171 11.44 -14.63 -25.53
C ILE A 171 10.57 -13.38 -25.41
N ALA A 172 10.04 -12.89 -26.53
CA ALA A 172 9.08 -11.79 -26.53
C ALA A 172 7.74 -12.29 -25.99
N ASN A 173 6.98 -11.40 -25.36
CA ASN A 173 5.58 -11.64 -25.07
C ASN A 173 4.73 -10.37 -25.15
N TYR A 174 4.95 -9.62 -26.22
CA TYR A 174 4.25 -8.39 -26.57
C TYR A 174 4.02 -8.37 -28.07
N GLY A 175 3.39 -7.32 -28.54
CA GLY A 175 3.22 -7.00 -29.95
C GLY A 175 3.34 -5.52 -30.24
N TYR A 176 3.06 -5.18 -31.48
CA TYR A 176 2.87 -3.80 -31.91
C TYR A 176 1.60 -3.67 -32.73
N ASP A 177 0.87 -2.58 -32.52
CA ASP A 177 -0.22 -2.12 -33.39
C ASP A 177 0.31 -1.05 -34.34
N TRP A 178 0.43 -1.39 -35.63
CA TRP A 178 0.81 -0.45 -36.67
C TRP A 178 -0.42 0.19 -37.33
N GLU A 179 -0.59 1.50 -37.08
CA GLU A 179 -1.59 2.33 -37.74
C GLU A 179 -1.11 2.77 -39.13
N ARG A 180 -1.81 2.35 -40.18
CA ARG A 180 -1.55 2.71 -41.59
C ARG A 180 -2.49 3.80 -42.07
N ARG A 181 -1.91 4.95 -42.42
CA ARG A 181 -2.67 6.10 -42.95
C ARG A 181 -2.84 6.04 -44.47
N PRO A 182 -4.05 6.26 -45.01
CA PRO A 182 -4.28 6.27 -46.46
C PRO A 182 -3.50 7.41 -47.15
N LYS A 183 -2.91 7.10 -48.31
CA LYS A 183 -2.08 8.05 -49.08
C LYS A 183 -2.91 9.22 -49.65
N LYS A 184 -2.80 10.41 -49.05
CA LYS A 184 -2.97 11.69 -49.77
C LYS A 184 -1.77 12.61 -49.51
N GLY A 185 -0.77 12.52 -50.39
CA GLY A 185 0.45 13.36 -50.36
C GLY A 185 1.73 12.54 -50.57
N ARG A 186 2.80 13.17 -51.09
CA ARG A 186 4.12 12.56 -51.37
C ARG A 186 4.95 12.34 -50.08
N ILE A 187 4.41 11.64 -49.09
CA ILE A 187 5.16 11.11 -47.94
C ILE A 187 4.65 9.66 -47.72
N PRO A 188 5.52 8.63 -47.57
CA PRO A 188 5.06 7.28 -47.22
C PRO A 188 4.25 7.30 -45.93
N ALA A 189 3.25 6.42 -45.80
CA ALA A 189 2.60 6.17 -44.51
C ALA A 189 3.70 5.83 -43.50
N ILE A 190 3.82 6.62 -42.44
CA ILE A 190 4.69 6.25 -41.33
C ILE A 190 3.85 5.27 -40.53
N ASP A 191 4.18 3.98 -40.63
CA ASP A 191 3.61 2.94 -39.77
C ASP A 191 4.15 3.24 -38.36
N VAL A 192 3.40 3.98 -37.56
CA VAL A 192 3.76 4.24 -36.15
C VAL A 192 3.24 3.05 -35.36
N GLY A 193 4.11 2.06 -35.13
CA GLY A 193 3.82 0.94 -34.24
C GLY A 193 3.70 1.42 -32.81
N LYS A 194 2.59 1.11 -32.13
CA LYS A 194 2.42 1.31 -30.69
C LYS A 194 2.63 -0.04 -30.00
N PRO A 195 3.43 -0.13 -28.92
CA PRO A 195 3.52 -1.35 -28.14
C PRO A 195 2.13 -1.81 -27.69
N ALA A 196 1.87 -3.11 -27.78
CA ALA A 196 0.62 -3.75 -27.37
C ALA A 196 0.94 -4.99 -26.53
N SER A 197 0.17 -5.22 -25.47
CA SER A 197 0.17 -6.50 -24.78
C SER A 197 -0.57 -7.56 -25.60
N VAL A 198 -0.47 -8.83 -25.22
CA VAL A 198 -1.30 -9.88 -25.83
C VAL A 198 -2.78 -9.64 -25.52
N GLN A 199 -3.10 -9.12 -24.33
CA GLN A 199 -4.47 -8.74 -23.99
C GLN A 199 -5.00 -7.62 -24.89
N ASP A 200 -4.20 -6.58 -25.17
CA ASP A 200 -4.61 -5.49 -26.07
C ASP A 200 -4.96 -6.02 -27.47
N ALA A 201 -4.20 -7.00 -27.95
CA ALA A 201 -4.50 -7.66 -29.22
C ALA A 201 -5.85 -8.41 -29.15
N TRP A 202 -6.12 -9.19 -28.09
CA TRP A 202 -7.40 -9.87 -27.94
C TRP A 202 -8.58 -8.90 -27.79
N LEU A 203 -8.43 -7.80 -27.06
CA LEU A 203 -9.45 -6.76 -26.96
C LEU A 203 -9.70 -6.10 -28.31
N ALA A 204 -8.65 -5.77 -29.06
CA ALA A 204 -8.78 -5.22 -30.41
C ALA A 204 -9.52 -6.18 -31.36
N ALA A 205 -9.26 -7.49 -31.28
CA ALA A 205 -10.01 -8.50 -32.05
C ALA A 205 -11.50 -8.51 -31.67
N ARG A 206 -11.81 -8.51 -30.37
CA ARG A 206 -13.18 -8.44 -29.85
C ARG A 206 -13.92 -7.19 -30.35
N ASP A 207 -13.30 -6.02 -30.20
CA ASP A 207 -13.93 -4.73 -30.50
C ASP A 207 -14.12 -4.48 -31.99
N SER A 208 -13.23 -5.05 -32.81
CA SER A 208 -13.34 -5.00 -34.28
C SER A 208 -14.19 -6.13 -34.86
N GLU A 209 -14.67 -7.07 -34.04
CA GLU A 209 -15.33 -8.31 -34.47
C GLU A 209 -14.49 -9.16 -35.44
N GLU A 210 -13.16 -9.06 -35.35
CA GLU A 210 -12.20 -9.81 -36.17
C GLU A 210 -11.64 -11.02 -35.42
N TYR A 211 -11.10 -11.97 -36.17
CA TYR A 211 -10.48 -13.18 -35.61
C TYR A 211 -8.97 -12.98 -35.47
N VAL A 212 -8.39 -13.61 -34.44
CA VAL A 212 -6.94 -13.79 -34.34
C VAL A 212 -6.53 -14.82 -35.39
N ASP A 213 -5.69 -14.41 -36.33
CA ASP A 213 -5.16 -15.27 -37.39
C ASP A 213 -3.75 -15.74 -37.02
N PHE A 214 -3.51 -17.05 -37.02
CA PHE A 214 -2.19 -17.61 -36.77
C PHE A 214 -1.49 -17.87 -38.11
N ASP A 215 -0.49 -17.06 -38.43
CA ASP A 215 0.20 -17.17 -39.71
C ASP A 215 1.10 -18.42 -39.72
N GLY A 216 0.72 -19.43 -40.50
CA GLY A 216 1.41 -20.72 -40.56
C GLY A 216 2.83 -20.69 -41.16
N ASP A 217 3.23 -19.60 -41.82
CA ASP A 217 4.57 -19.43 -42.37
C ASP A 217 5.55 -18.85 -41.32
N SER A 218 5.13 -17.82 -40.58
CA SER A 218 5.92 -17.18 -39.53
C SER A 218 5.75 -17.84 -38.15
N LEU A 219 4.66 -18.58 -37.96
CA LEU A 219 4.20 -19.15 -36.69
C LEU A 219 3.99 -18.08 -35.60
N ASN A 220 3.44 -16.92 -35.99
CA ASN A 220 3.08 -15.82 -35.09
C ASN A 220 1.62 -15.41 -35.35
N PRO A 221 0.86 -15.04 -34.30
CA PRO A 221 -0.49 -14.53 -34.46
C PRO A 221 -0.52 -13.05 -34.86
N HIS A 222 -1.57 -12.68 -35.59
CA HIS A 222 -1.85 -11.30 -35.96
C HIS A 222 -3.35 -11.02 -36.10
N ILE A 223 -3.69 -9.73 -36.08
CA ILE A 223 -5.04 -9.21 -36.34
C ILE A 223 -4.92 -8.04 -37.31
N ASN A 224 -5.86 -7.92 -38.23
CA ASN A 224 -5.98 -6.72 -39.06
C ASN A 224 -7.43 -6.22 -39.05
N TYR A 225 -7.62 -4.90 -38.92
CA TYR A 225 -8.94 -4.30 -38.93
C TYR A 225 -8.90 -2.84 -39.43
N LEU A 226 -10.07 -2.25 -39.64
CA LEU A 226 -10.24 -0.82 -39.92
C LEU A 226 -10.91 -0.15 -38.73
N ASP A 227 -10.34 0.94 -38.23
CA ASP A 227 -10.97 1.74 -37.18
C ASP A 227 -12.14 2.59 -37.72
N GLU A 228 -12.84 3.29 -36.83
CA GLU A 228 -13.95 4.18 -37.18
C GLU A 228 -13.55 5.32 -38.15
N ASN A 229 -12.26 5.66 -38.23
CA ASN A 229 -11.70 6.67 -39.11
C ASN A 229 -11.22 6.10 -40.46
N ASN A 230 -11.43 4.80 -40.71
CA ASN A 230 -10.89 4.05 -41.85
C ASN A 230 -9.36 4.01 -41.91
N LEU A 231 -8.70 4.06 -40.76
CA LEU A 231 -7.28 3.75 -40.61
C LEU A 231 -7.14 2.24 -40.46
N ARG A 232 -6.18 1.66 -41.19
CA ARG A 232 -5.91 0.23 -41.09
C ARG A 232 -4.96 -0.02 -39.93
N HIS A 233 -5.33 -0.94 -39.07
CA HIS A 233 -4.49 -1.46 -37.99
C HIS A 233 -4.01 -2.85 -38.39
N ASP A 234 -2.71 -3.09 -38.23
CA ASP A 234 -2.09 -4.40 -38.36
C ASP A 234 -1.37 -4.69 -37.03
N ILE A 235 -1.90 -5.61 -36.23
CA ILE A 235 -1.36 -5.98 -34.92
C ILE A 235 -0.66 -7.34 -35.06
N TRP A 236 0.63 -7.41 -34.75
CA TRP A 236 1.36 -8.68 -34.60
C TRP A 236 1.86 -8.80 -33.18
N PHE A 237 1.80 -10.00 -32.62
CA PHE A 237 2.23 -10.27 -31.25
C PHE A 237 2.81 -11.68 -31.14
N THR A 238 3.48 -11.98 -30.02
CA THR A 238 3.84 -13.36 -29.67
C THR A 238 3.11 -13.80 -28.41
N ASP A 239 2.42 -14.92 -28.54
CA ASP A 239 1.58 -15.55 -27.53
C ASP A 239 2.27 -16.82 -26.96
N ALA A 240 1.59 -17.56 -26.09
CA ALA A 240 2.16 -18.76 -25.48
C ALA A 240 2.42 -19.90 -26.50
N VAL A 241 1.64 -19.97 -27.59
CA VAL A 241 1.84 -20.95 -28.67
C VAL A 241 3.14 -20.68 -29.41
N THR A 242 3.35 -19.44 -29.83
CA THR A 242 4.57 -18.99 -30.50
C THR A 242 5.79 -19.20 -29.60
N ALA A 243 5.69 -18.78 -28.34
CA ALA A 243 6.75 -18.96 -27.35
C ALA A 243 7.11 -20.44 -27.12
N LEU A 244 6.12 -21.34 -27.05
CA LEU A 244 6.38 -22.78 -26.88
C LEU A 244 7.18 -23.37 -28.05
N ASN A 245 6.84 -23.01 -29.29
CA ASN A 245 7.60 -23.42 -30.48
C ASN A 245 9.04 -22.91 -30.42
N GLN A 246 9.23 -21.62 -30.13
CA GLN A 246 10.55 -20.99 -29.99
C GLN A 246 11.39 -21.64 -28.88
N MET A 247 10.80 -21.88 -27.71
CA MET A 247 11.47 -22.54 -26.58
C MET A 247 11.88 -23.97 -26.93
N ARG A 248 11.03 -24.73 -27.62
CA ARG A 248 11.36 -26.10 -28.08
C ARG A 248 12.51 -26.08 -29.08
N ALA A 249 12.49 -25.18 -30.06
CA ALA A 249 13.57 -25.02 -31.02
C ALA A 249 14.89 -24.62 -30.34
N ALA A 250 14.84 -23.68 -29.39
CA ALA A 250 16.00 -23.28 -28.59
C ALA A 250 16.57 -24.44 -27.76
N ARG A 251 15.72 -25.27 -27.15
CA ARG A 251 16.13 -26.48 -26.43
C ARG A 251 16.81 -27.49 -27.35
N GLN A 252 16.32 -27.69 -28.57
CA GLN A 252 16.97 -28.55 -29.57
C GLN A 252 18.36 -28.03 -29.97
N LEU A 253 18.55 -26.70 -29.97
CA LEU A 253 19.85 -26.06 -30.20
C LEU A 253 20.80 -26.09 -28.98
N GLY A 254 20.33 -26.58 -27.83
CA GLY A 254 21.12 -26.77 -26.61
C GLY A 254 21.00 -25.63 -25.59
N VAL A 255 20.18 -24.61 -25.85
CA VAL A 255 19.97 -23.48 -24.94
C VAL A 255 19.16 -23.95 -23.73
N ARG A 256 19.54 -23.49 -22.53
CA ARG A 256 18.93 -23.96 -21.28
C ARG A 256 18.20 -22.91 -20.47
N THR A 257 18.54 -21.64 -20.68
CA THR A 257 18.06 -20.53 -19.86
C THR A 257 17.29 -19.57 -20.76
N PHE A 258 16.11 -19.18 -20.28
CA PHE A 258 15.24 -18.23 -20.97
C PHE A 258 15.07 -16.97 -20.13
N ALA A 259 14.84 -15.86 -20.81
CA ALA A 259 14.34 -14.61 -20.22
C ALA A 259 13.01 -14.27 -20.90
N LEU A 260 12.07 -13.65 -20.17
CA LEU A 260 10.80 -13.18 -20.72
C LEU A 260 10.84 -11.66 -20.80
N TRP A 261 10.58 -11.09 -21.97
CA TRP A 261 10.41 -9.66 -22.15
C TRP A 261 8.98 -9.38 -22.67
N ARG A 262 8.07 -8.86 -21.86
CA ARG A 262 8.21 -8.51 -20.43
C ARG A 262 7.02 -9.01 -19.63
N LEU A 263 7.23 -9.13 -18.31
CA LEU A 263 6.18 -9.50 -17.37
C LEU A 263 5.01 -8.50 -17.43
N GLY A 264 3.80 -9.03 -17.33
CA GLY A 264 2.54 -8.30 -17.34
C GLY A 264 1.90 -8.12 -18.70
N SER A 265 2.66 -8.29 -19.79
CA SER A 265 2.13 -8.19 -21.16
C SER A 265 1.77 -9.56 -21.74
N GLU A 266 2.06 -10.63 -21.00
CA GLU A 266 2.06 -11.96 -21.56
C GLU A 266 0.70 -12.66 -21.68
N ASP A 267 0.66 -13.62 -22.61
CA ASP A 267 -0.29 -14.72 -22.56
C ASP A 267 -0.02 -15.55 -21.30
N ARG A 268 -0.86 -15.38 -20.28
CA ARG A 268 -0.65 -16.01 -18.95
C ARG A 268 -0.66 -17.53 -18.99
N SER A 269 -1.18 -18.17 -20.05
CA SER A 269 -1.07 -19.62 -20.20
C SER A 269 0.39 -20.09 -20.39
N LEU A 270 1.30 -19.19 -20.79
CA LEU A 270 2.74 -19.42 -20.91
C LEU A 270 3.34 -20.01 -19.62
N TRP A 271 2.89 -19.53 -18.46
CA TRP A 271 3.39 -19.98 -17.15
C TRP A 271 3.16 -21.46 -16.89
N LYS A 272 2.16 -22.07 -17.54
CA LYS A 272 1.88 -23.52 -17.44
C LYS A 272 2.93 -24.38 -18.15
N ILE A 273 3.71 -23.79 -19.06
CA ILE A 273 4.72 -24.49 -19.87
C ILE A 273 6.15 -23.98 -19.67
N TRP A 274 6.34 -22.83 -19.02
CA TRP A 274 7.63 -22.12 -18.91
C TRP A 274 8.78 -23.02 -18.40
N ASP A 275 8.54 -23.77 -17.32
CA ASP A 275 9.56 -24.64 -16.73
C ASP A 275 9.79 -25.94 -17.52
N PHE A 276 8.77 -26.39 -18.27
CA PHE A 276 8.76 -27.71 -18.93
C PHE A 276 8.29 -27.64 -20.40
N PRO A 277 8.95 -26.85 -21.27
CA PRO A 277 8.49 -26.66 -22.66
C PRO A 277 8.61 -27.93 -23.52
N LEU A 278 9.41 -28.91 -23.10
CA LEU A 278 9.57 -30.20 -23.78
C LEU A 278 8.53 -31.25 -23.35
N ASP A 279 7.65 -30.95 -22.40
CA ASP A 279 6.57 -31.85 -22.00
C ASP A 279 5.66 -32.12 -23.21
N THR A 280 5.36 -33.39 -23.47
CA THR A 280 4.43 -33.81 -24.53
C THR A 280 3.02 -33.27 -24.30
N ALA A 281 2.64 -33.02 -23.04
CA ALA A 281 1.36 -32.43 -22.68
C ALA A 281 1.36 -30.89 -22.76
N ALA A 282 2.51 -30.23 -23.00
CA ALA A 282 2.60 -28.76 -23.01
C ALA A 282 1.57 -28.08 -23.93
N PRO A 283 1.33 -28.52 -25.19
CA PRO A 283 0.35 -27.88 -26.06
C PRO A 283 -1.06 -27.91 -25.46
N SER A 284 -1.48 -29.05 -24.90
CA SER A 284 -2.80 -29.17 -24.27
C SER A 284 -3.00 -28.29 -23.03
N LYS A 285 -1.91 -27.87 -22.36
CA LYS A 285 -1.98 -26.94 -21.23
C LYS A 285 -2.29 -25.50 -21.66
N LEU A 286 -2.06 -25.18 -22.94
CA LEU A 286 -2.32 -23.86 -23.52
C LEU A 286 -3.77 -23.69 -23.98
N ASN A 287 -4.55 -24.77 -24.07
CA ASN A 287 -5.95 -24.71 -24.52
C ASN A 287 -6.85 -23.82 -23.63
N ASP A 288 -6.56 -23.73 -22.34
CA ASP A 288 -7.23 -22.83 -21.40
C ASP A 288 -6.40 -21.53 -21.28
N VAL A 289 -7.02 -20.42 -21.68
CA VAL A 289 -6.38 -19.12 -21.83
C VAL A 289 -6.90 -18.18 -20.74
N PRO A 290 -6.14 -17.93 -19.67
CA PRO A 290 -6.54 -16.96 -18.65
C PRO A 290 -6.52 -15.54 -19.22
N PRO A 291 -7.40 -14.64 -18.74
CA PRO A 291 -7.32 -13.22 -19.07
C PRO A 291 -6.06 -12.59 -18.51
N GLY A 292 -5.57 -11.54 -19.17
CA GLY A 292 -4.45 -10.75 -18.68
C GLY A 292 -4.80 -10.01 -17.39
N GLN A 293 -3.82 -9.31 -16.86
CA GLN A 293 -3.90 -8.65 -15.55
C GLN A 293 -4.52 -7.25 -15.63
N ASP A 294 -4.50 -6.62 -16.81
CA ASP A 294 -4.93 -5.23 -16.97
C ASP A 294 -6.46 -5.15 -17.03
N VAL A 295 -7.02 -4.03 -16.57
CA VAL A 295 -8.47 -3.79 -16.60
C VAL A 295 -8.88 -3.14 -17.93
N ASP A 296 -9.95 -3.65 -18.53
CA ASP A 296 -10.57 -3.04 -19.71
C ASP A 296 -11.46 -1.87 -19.29
N MET A 297 -10.96 -0.65 -19.51
CA MET A 297 -11.60 0.60 -19.12
C MET A 297 -12.40 1.20 -20.29
N GLU A 298 -13.72 1.09 -20.22
CA GLU A 298 -14.62 1.55 -21.28
C GLU A 298 -15.26 2.89 -20.99
N GLY A 299 -15.44 3.74 -22.01
CA GLY A 299 -16.11 5.03 -21.86
C GLY A 299 -15.25 6.15 -21.26
N ASN A 300 -15.90 7.18 -20.69
CA ASN A 300 -15.23 8.37 -20.16
C ASN A 300 -15.93 8.91 -18.91
N GLY A 301 -15.12 9.41 -17.98
CA GLY A 301 -15.56 10.06 -16.74
C GLY A 301 -14.98 9.36 -15.50
N GLU A 302 -15.48 9.75 -14.34
CA GLU A 302 -14.96 9.32 -13.02
C GLU A 302 -15.98 8.53 -12.20
N ILE A 303 -17.11 8.14 -12.79
CA ILE A 303 -18.08 7.25 -12.15
C ILE A 303 -17.84 5.86 -12.71
N LEU A 304 -17.41 4.94 -11.85
CA LEU A 304 -17.02 3.59 -12.24
C LEU A 304 -18.15 2.60 -11.96
N ASN A 305 -18.34 1.69 -12.90
CA ASN A 305 -19.20 0.53 -12.76
C ASN A 305 -18.58 -0.71 -13.41
N LEU A 306 -18.52 -1.84 -12.70
CA LEU A 306 -18.09 -3.15 -13.16
C LEU A 306 -19.15 -3.72 -14.08
N GLU A 307 -18.80 -3.84 -15.35
CA GLU A 307 -19.70 -4.34 -16.39
C GLU A 307 -19.53 -5.84 -16.64
N ALA A 308 -18.32 -6.36 -16.40
CA ALA A 308 -18.00 -7.76 -16.55
C ALA A 308 -16.89 -8.18 -15.58
N THR A 309 -16.99 -9.42 -15.11
CA THR A 309 -15.93 -10.13 -14.40
C THR A 309 -15.10 -10.97 -15.37
N PRO A 310 -13.84 -11.30 -15.07
CA PRO A 310 -12.98 -11.97 -16.01
C PRO A 310 -13.50 -13.36 -16.38
N THR A 311 -13.30 -13.74 -17.63
CA THR A 311 -13.62 -15.07 -18.13
C THR A 311 -12.44 -15.66 -18.91
N ASN A 312 -12.20 -16.95 -18.71
CA ASN A 312 -11.16 -17.64 -19.46
C ASN A 312 -11.59 -17.83 -20.92
N GLY A 313 -10.65 -17.59 -21.82
CA GLY A 313 -10.72 -17.97 -23.21
C GLY A 313 -10.36 -19.43 -23.40
N SER A 314 -10.55 -19.89 -24.64
CA SER A 314 -10.14 -21.23 -25.05
C SER A 314 -9.62 -21.22 -26.47
N ARG A 315 -8.71 -22.14 -26.75
CA ARG A 315 -8.13 -22.32 -28.08
C ARG A 315 -7.91 -23.78 -28.44
N THR A 316 -7.93 -24.01 -29.73
CA THR A 316 -7.59 -25.27 -30.36
C THR A 316 -6.27 -25.13 -31.11
N ILE A 317 -5.36 -26.08 -30.87
CA ILE A 317 -4.00 -26.07 -31.41
C ILE A 317 -3.82 -27.26 -32.36
N THR A 318 -3.24 -27.02 -33.53
CA THR A 318 -2.88 -28.07 -34.49
C THR A 318 -1.38 -28.34 -34.48
N LEU A 319 -1.01 -29.62 -34.44
CA LEU A 319 0.38 -30.08 -34.44
C LEU A 319 0.70 -30.83 -35.73
N ASP A 320 1.92 -30.66 -36.23
CA ASP A 320 2.46 -31.49 -37.29
C ASP A 320 3.01 -32.84 -36.77
N HIS A 321 3.59 -33.65 -37.66
CA HIS A 321 4.20 -34.93 -37.29
C HIS A 321 5.45 -34.82 -36.41
N SER A 322 6.11 -33.66 -36.38
CA SER A 322 7.28 -33.40 -35.54
C SER A 322 6.91 -32.90 -34.14
N GLY A 323 5.64 -32.55 -33.93
CA GLY A 323 5.14 -31.93 -32.71
C GLY A 323 5.33 -30.42 -32.68
N LEU A 324 5.63 -29.80 -33.83
CA LEU A 324 5.61 -28.35 -34.03
C LEU A 324 4.15 -27.90 -34.13
N ILE A 325 3.81 -26.80 -33.45
CA ILE A 325 2.49 -26.20 -33.58
C ILE A 325 2.46 -25.40 -34.88
N THR A 326 1.54 -25.73 -35.79
CA THR A 326 1.43 -25.10 -37.11
C THR A 326 0.23 -24.17 -37.25
N ASP A 327 -0.71 -24.25 -36.32
CA ASP A 327 -1.95 -23.47 -36.36
C ASP A 327 -2.57 -23.37 -34.97
N GLU A 328 -3.28 -22.28 -34.75
CA GLU A 328 -4.00 -21.93 -33.53
C GLU A 328 -5.33 -21.26 -33.92
N VAL A 329 -6.40 -21.70 -33.29
CA VAL A 329 -7.73 -21.08 -33.42
C VAL A 329 -8.25 -20.74 -32.04
N MET A 330 -8.54 -19.46 -31.80
CA MET A 330 -9.24 -19.01 -30.60
C MET A 330 -10.72 -19.40 -30.70
N ASP A 331 -11.14 -20.39 -29.91
CA ASP A 331 -12.55 -20.82 -29.81
C ASP A 331 -13.37 -19.78 -29.03
N SER A 332 -12.74 -19.14 -28.04
CA SER A 332 -13.27 -17.98 -27.31
C SER A 332 -12.11 -17.10 -26.82
N LEU A 333 -12.22 -15.79 -26.96
CA LEU A 333 -11.24 -14.85 -26.42
C LEU A 333 -11.38 -14.77 -24.89
N PRO A 334 -10.26 -14.63 -24.15
CA PRO A 334 -10.33 -14.33 -22.73
C PRO A 334 -10.77 -12.88 -22.52
N GLU A 335 -11.57 -12.63 -21.50
CA GLU A 335 -12.03 -11.28 -21.14
C GLU A 335 -11.51 -10.90 -19.76
N PRO A 336 -10.83 -9.75 -19.59
CA PRO A 336 -10.44 -9.22 -18.29
C PRO A 336 -11.65 -8.63 -17.55
N TYR A 337 -11.41 -8.01 -16.39
CA TYR A 337 -12.40 -7.12 -15.80
C TYR A 337 -12.74 -6.00 -16.78
N ARG A 338 -14.02 -5.72 -16.97
CA ARG A 338 -14.47 -4.55 -17.72
C ARG A 338 -15.10 -3.55 -16.78
N VAL A 339 -14.51 -2.37 -16.72
CA VAL A 339 -14.97 -1.25 -15.89
C VAL A 339 -15.44 -0.14 -16.82
N GLY A 340 -16.75 0.12 -16.80
CA GLY A 340 -17.36 1.23 -17.48
C GLY A 340 -17.14 2.54 -16.73
N ARG A 341 -16.83 3.60 -17.48
CA ARG A 341 -16.58 4.95 -17.01
C ARG A 341 -17.67 5.89 -17.51
N TYR A 342 -18.30 6.56 -16.57
CA TYR A 342 -19.46 7.41 -16.79
C TYR A 342 -19.27 8.81 -16.21
N GLY A 343 -20.12 9.74 -16.65
CA GLY A 343 -20.16 11.11 -16.12
C GLY A 343 -19.23 12.10 -16.81
N ALA A 344 -18.61 11.76 -17.95
CA ALA A 344 -17.88 12.76 -18.73
C ALA A 344 -18.83 13.83 -19.31
N SER A 345 -18.47 15.09 -19.14
CA SER A 345 -19.22 16.23 -19.67
C SER A 345 -18.32 17.37 -20.13
N ALA A 346 -18.69 18.03 -21.22
CA ALA A 346 -17.95 19.19 -21.71
C ALA A 346 -18.29 20.48 -20.95
N ASN A 347 -19.43 20.53 -20.24
CA ASN A 347 -19.98 21.76 -19.67
C ASN A 347 -20.47 21.64 -18.22
N GLN A 348 -20.39 20.47 -17.59
CA GLN A 348 -20.85 20.24 -16.22
C GLN A 348 -19.71 19.77 -15.33
N VAL A 349 -19.74 20.16 -14.05
CA VAL A 349 -18.81 19.69 -13.03
C VAL A 349 -19.52 19.47 -11.70
N VAL A 350 -19.00 18.57 -10.89
CA VAL A 350 -19.52 18.24 -9.56
C VAL A 350 -18.49 18.63 -8.51
N ILE A 351 -18.93 19.29 -7.45
CA ILE A 351 -18.10 19.58 -6.27
C ILE A 351 -18.40 18.50 -5.23
N THR A 352 -17.36 17.80 -4.77
CA THR A 352 -17.47 16.74 -3.77
C THR A 352 -16.64 17.06 -2.52
N PHE A 353 -17.06 16.53 -1.38
CA PHE A 353 -16.39 16.69 -0.09
C PHE A 353 -16.22 15.37 0.65
N ASP A 354 -15.01 15.09 1.12
CA ASP A 354 -14.67 13.88 1.88
C ASP A 354 -14.29 14.20 3.34
N ASP A 355 -14.20 13.15 4.15
CA ASP A 355 -13.84 13.11 5.58
C ASP A 355 -14.84 13.71 6.58
N GLY A 356 -15.89 14.36 6.10
CA GLY A 356 -16.91 14.97 6.93
C GLY A 356 -17.88 13.99 7.60
N PRO A 357 -18.79 14.53 8.44
CA PRO A 357 -18.88 15.93 8.82
C PRO A 357 -17.90 16.31 9.94
N ASP A 358 -17.41 17.55 9.92
CA ASP A 358 -16.72 18.19 11.03
C ASP A 358 -17.58 19.26 11.71
N SER A 359 -17.39 19.46 13.02
CA SER A 359 -18.17 20.44 13.79
C SER A 359 -17.90 21.91 13.45
N GLN A 360 -16.73 22.22 12.91
CA GLN A 360 -16.26 23.57 12.66
C GLN A 360 -16.26 23.92 11.17
N TRP A 361 -15.87 22.99 10.29
CA TRP A 361 -15.65 23.25 8.87
C TRP A 361 -16.88 23.01 8.00
N THR A 362 -17.52 21.85 8.12
CA THR A 362 -18.72 21.50 7.34
C THR A 362 -19.83 22.56 7.41
N PRO A 363 -20.19 23.14 8.58
CA PRO A 363 -21.21 24.19 8.63
C PRO A 363 -20.86 25.43 7.81
N LYS A 364 -19.57 25.81 7.76
CA LYS A 364 -19.11 26.97 6.99
C LYS A 364 -19.13 26.71 5.49
N ILE A 365 -18.81 25.47 5.08
CA ILE A 365 -18.92 25.02 3.69
C ILE A 365 -20.38 25.07 3.25
N LEU A 366 -21.31 24.53 4.05
CA LEU A 366 -22.75 24.60 3.78
C LEU A 366 -23.26 26.05 3.66
N ASP A 367 -22.81 26.94 4.55
CA ASP A 367 -23.17 28.37 4.48
C ASP A 367 -22.70 29.02 3.17
N ILE A 368 -21.50 28.68 2.69
CA ILE A 368 -20.97 29.16 1.41
C ILE A 368 -21.77 28.57 0.24
N LEU A 369 -21.98 27.26 0.20
CA LEU A 369 -22.74 26.60 -0.88
C LEU A 369 -24.15 27.19 -1.01
N LYS A 370 -24.82 27.40 0.13
CA LYS A 370 -26.13 28.05 0.19
C LYS A 370 -26.11 29.49 -0.31
N LYS A 371 -25.11 30.28 0.11
CA LYS A 371 -24.94 31.68 -0.34
C LYS A 371 -24.68 31.75 -1.84
N GLU A 372 -23.86 30.84 -2.35
CA GLU A 372 -23.49 30.78 -3.76
C GLU A 372 -24.53 30.04 -4.62
N HIS A 373 -25.62 29.52 -4.06
CA HIS A 373 -26.63 28.72 -4.77
C HIS A 373 -26.02 27.53 -5.53
N ALA A 374 -25.11 26.80 -4.88
CA ALA A 374 -24.47 25.61 -5.42
C ALA A 374 -24.83 24.38 -4.58
N THR A 375 -25.00 23.23 -5.24
CA THR A 375 -25.09 21.92 -4.60
C THR A 375 -23.72 21.23 -4.64
N ALA A 376 -23.58 20.19 -3.83
CA ALA A 376 -22.37 19.39 -3.70
C ALA A 376 -22.74 17.99 -3.21
N THR A 377 -21.81 17.05 -3.34
CA THR A 377 -21.96 15.66 -2.88
C THR A 377 -20.96 15.38 -1.78
N PHE A 378 -21.41 14.89 -0.63
CA PHE A 378 -20.56 14.66 0.56
C PHE A 378 -20.39 13.16 0.82
N PHE A 379 -19.16 12.66 0.78
CA PHE A 379 -18.84 11.30 1.17
C PHE A 379 -18.51 11.28 2.66
N LEU A 380 -19.46 10.78 3.46
CA LEU A 380 -19.40 10.92 4.91
C LEU A 380 -18.78 9.68 5.57
N ILE A 381 -17.87 9.93 6.51
CA ILE A 381 -17.38 8.91 7.43
C ILE A 381 -18.51 8.60 8.43
N GLY A 382 -18.92 7.33 8.51
CA GLY A 382 -20.07 6.91 9.33
C GLY A 382 -19.94 7.30 10.80
N SER A 383 -18.76 7.12 11.41
CA SER A 383 -18.53 7.52 12.81
C SER A 383 -18.64 9.04 13.05
N GLN A 384 -18.25 9.85 12.06
CA GLN A 384 -18.39 11.31 12.10
C GLN A 384 -19.85 11.73 11.88
N ALA A 385 -20.55 11.08 10.95
CA ALA A 385 -21.96 11.31 10.69
C ALA A 385 -22.85 10.99 11.91
N ASP A 386 -22.53 9.92 12.65
CA ASP A 386 -23.23 9.57 13.90
C ASP A 386 -23.00 10.63 14.99
N LYS A 387 -21.74 11.03 15.16
CA LYS A 387 -21.31 12.03 16.14
C LYS A 387 -21.92 13.41 15.88
N PHE A 388 -21.95 13.83 14.61
CA PHE A 388 -22.44 15.15 14.16
C PHE A 388 -23.75 15.05 13.37
N SER A 389 -24.67 14.22 13.86
CA SER A 389 -25.95 13.94 13.20
C SER A 389 -26.81 15.15 12.83
N SER A 390 -26.73 16.27 13.57
CA SER A 390 -27.43 17.51 13.21
C SER A 390 -26.85 18.16 11.95
N ILE A 391 -25.53 18.08 11.76
CA ILE A 391 -24.85 18.57 10.55
C ILE A 391 -25.15 17.62 9.39
N THR A 392 -25.12 16.31 9.64
CA THR A 392 -25.52 15.29 8.65
C THR A 392 -26.94 15.52 8.12
N SER A 393 -27.90 15.79 9.01
CA SER A 393 -29.28 16.11 8.61
C SER A 393 -29.35 17.40 7.81
N ARG A 394 -28.57 18.42 8.20
CA ARG A 394 -28.47 19.69 7.48
C ARG A 394 -27.95 19.52 6.05
N ILE A 395 -26.91 18.69 5.83
CA ILE A 395 -26.40 18.36 4.49
C ILE A 395 -27.55 17.84 3.62
N PHE A 396 -28.30 16.85 4.12
CA PHE A 396 -29.41 16.25 3.37
C PHE A 396 -30.56 17.23 3.13
N ASP A 397 -30.97 17.99 4.15
CA ASP A 397 -32.12 18.91 4.11
C ASP A 397 -31.86 20.13 3.22
N GLU A 398 -30.59 20.57 3.09
CA GLU A 398 -30.20 21.68 2.20
C GLU A 398 -30.07 21.25 0.72
N GLY A 399 -30.33 19.97 0.40
CA GLY A 399 -30.43 19.46 -0.97
C GLY A 399 -29.16 18.83 -1.53
N HIS A 400 -28.12 18.67 -0.71
CA HIS A 400 -26.87 18.00 -1.10
C HIS A 400 -27.05 16.49 -1.21
N GLU A 401 -26.16 15.84 -1.96
CA GLU A 401 -26.08 14.38 -2.01
C GLU A 401 -25.14 13.85 -0.94
N ILE A 402 -25.38 12.62 -0.52
CA ILE A 402 -24.58 11.93 0.50
C ILE A 402 -24.12 10.61 -0.09
N GLY A 403 -22.82 10.37 -0.03
CA GLY A 403 -22.18 9.09 -0.33
C GLY A 403 -21.59 8.44 0.92
N ASN A 404 -21.33 7.15 0.82
CA ASN A 404 -20.66 6.36 1.84
C ASN A 404 -19.14 6.53 1.72
N HIS A 405 -18.45 6.79 2.83
CA HIS A 405 -17.00 6.85 2.91
C HIS A 405 -16.46 5.93 4.01
N THR A 406 -17.04 4.74 4.12
CA THR A 406 -16.83 3.75 5.20
C THR A 406 -17.23 4.27 6.59
N PHE A 407 -17.08 3.46 7.65
CA PHE A 407 -17.50 3.86 9.00
C PHE A 407 -16.34 4.46 9.80
N PHE A 408 -15.15 3.86 9.72
CA PHE A 408 -13.94 4.27 10.43
C PHE A 408 -12.84 4.84 9.53
N HIS A 409 -13.07 4.96 8.22
CA HIS A 409 -12.07 5.43 7.25
C HIS A 409 -10.79 4.56 7.20
N PRO A 410 -10.89 3.21 7.17
CA PRO A 410 -9.71 2.37 6.92
C PRO A 410 -9.36 2.37 5.43
N ASP A 411 -8.10 2.05 5.12
CA ASP A 411 -7.72 1.62 3.77
C ASP A 411 -8.38 0.26 3.50
N ILE A 412 -9.25 0.21 2.50
CA ILE A 412 -10.06 -0.99 2.22
C ILE A 412 -9.28 -2.04 1.41
N SER A 413 -8.16 -1.69 0.77
CA SER A 413 -7.29 -2.65 0.08
C SER A 413 -6.59 -3.59 1.06
N GLU A 414 -6.36 -3.12 2.30
CA GLU A 414 -5.73 -3.89 3.37
C GLU A 414 -6.73 -4.75 4.18
N LEU A 415 -8.03 -4.63 3.91
CA LEU A 415 -9.08 -5.31 4.66
C LEU A 415 -9.57 -6.58 3.95
N SER A 416 -9.93 -7.60 4.73
CA SER A 416 -10.69 -8.74 4.18
C SER A 416 -12.10 -8.31 3.75
N ASP A 417 -12.69 -8.99 2.77
CA ASP A 417 -14.04 -8.71 2.25
C ASP A 417 -15.09 -8.57 3.34
N ARG A 418 -14.99 -9.39 4.40
CA ARG A 418 -15.93 -9.35 5.52
C ARG A 418 -15.90 -8.01 6.26
N PHE A 419 -14.71 -7.43 6.43
CA PHE A 419 -14.53 -6.14 7.09
C PHE A 419 -14.94 -4.99 6.16
N VAL A 420 -14.61 -5.04 4.87
CA VAL A 420 -15.11 -4.05 3.89
C VAL A 420 -16.65 -4.01 3.90
N ARG A 421 -17.30 -5.17 3.81
CA ARG A 421 -18.77 -5.28 3.88
C ARG A 421 -19.34 -4.77 5.21
N LEU A 422 -18.62 -4.94 6.32
CA LEU A 422 -19.03 -4.42 7.63
C LEU A 422 -18.97 -2.88 7.65
N GLU A 423 -17.85 -2.30 7.23
CA GLU A 423 -17.66 -0.85 7.14
C GLU A 423 -18.78 -0.18 6.33
N LEU A 424 -19.06 -0.70 5.13
CA LEU A 424 -20.09 -0.15 4.26
C LEU A 424 -21.49 -0.31 4.83
N ASN A 425 -21.85 -1.50 5.32
CA ASN A 425 -23.20 -1.80 5.83
C ASN A 425 -23.51 -1.04 7.13
N VAL A 426 -22.53 -0.83 8.02
CA VAL A 426 -22.75 -0.05 9.25
C VAL A 426 -23.04 1.42 8.90
N THR A 427 -22.31 2.00 7.95
CA THR A 427 -22.58 3.36 7.46
C THR A 427 -23.91 3.46 6.73
N GLU A 428 -24.27 2.49 5.88
CA GLU A 428 -25.59 2.45 5.23
C GLU A 428 -26.72 2.42 6.27
N ARG A 429 -26.60 1.54 7.27
CA ARG A 429 -27.57 1.42 8.36
C ARG A 429 -27.70 2.70 9.18
N LEU A 430 -26.61 3.42 9.36
CA LEU A 430 -26.63 4.74 9.98
C LEU A 430 -27.48 5.71 9.14
N PHE A 431 -27.22 5.82 7.83
CA PHE A 431 -28.00 6.69 6.93
C PHE A 431 -29.48 6.31 6.89
N ALA A 432 -29.79 5.01 6.78
CA ALA A 432 -31.15 4.49 6.83
C ALA A 432 -31.86 4.86 8.15
N SER A 433 -31.16 4.78 9.27
CA SER A 433 -31.73 5.09 10.60
C SER A 433 -31.93 6.59 10.84
N ARG A 434 -31.00 7.42 10.38
CA ARG A 434 -30.95 8.87 10.66
C ARG A 434 -31.69 9.70 9.62
N LEU A 435 -31.43 9.43 8.35
CA LEU A 435 -31.90 10.21 7.21
C LEU A 435 -33.04 9.54 6.45
N ARG A 436 -33.31 8.25 6.72
CA ARG A 436 -34.35 7.46 6.03
C ARG A 436 -34.07 7.27 4.54
N ILE A 437 -32.79 7.26 4.17
CA ILE A 437 -32.32 6.99 2.81
C ILE A 437 -31.28 5.86 2.79
N ARG A 438 -31.12 5.24 1.62
CA ARG A 438 -29.96 4.45 1.21
C ARG A 438 -29.31 5.17 0.03
N THR A 439 -28.01 5.42 0.13
CA THR A 439 -27.26 5.96 -1.00
C THR A 439 -26.62 4.83 -1.78
N VAL A 440 -26.59 4.96 -3.11
CA VAL A 440 -25.77 4.11 -3.98
C VAL A 440 -24.38 4.72 -4.21
N LEU A 441 -24.10 5.93 -3.73
CA LEU A 441 -22.77 6.54 -3.94
C LEU A 441 -21.78 6.02 -2.90
N PHE A 442 -20.61 5.60 -3.36
CA PHE A 442 -19.48 5.21 -2.54
C PHE A 442 -18.21 5.85 -3.07
N ARG A 443 -17.34 6.30 -2.18
CA ARG A 443 -15.95 6.64 -2.51
C ARG A 443 -15.02 5.91 -1.54
N PRO A 444 -14.05 5.14 -2.04
CA PRO A 444 -13.07 4.47 -1.19
C PRO A 444 -12.18 5.50 -0.48
N PRO A 445 -11.89 5.33 0.83
CA PRO A 445 -10.88 6.11 1.54
C PRO A 445 -9.54 6.11 0.81
N TYR A 446 -8.81 7.22 0.92
CA TYR A 446 -7.49 7.40 0.30
C TYR A 446 -7.47 7.33 -1.24
N SER A 447 -8.63 7.43 -1.89
CA SER A 447 -8.80 7.24 -3.33
C SER A 447 -8.15 5.96 -3.85
N VAL A 448 -8.07 4.94 -2.98
CA VAL A 448 -7.58 3.60 -3.31
C VAL A 448 -8.45 3.05 -4.41
N ASP A 449 -7.83 2.72 -5.54
CA ASP A 449 -8.49 2.14 -6.70
C ASP A 449 -9.58 3.06 -7.30
N ALA A 450 -9.38 4.38 -7.25
CA ALA A 450 -10.27 5.36 -7.92
C ALA A 450 -10.22 5.25 -9.45
N GLU A 451 -9.16 4.66 -10.02
CA GLU A 451 -9.05 4.14 -11.38
C GLU A 451 -8.17 2.87 -11.33
N PRO A 452 -8.74 1.66 -11.09
CA PRO A 452 -7.93 0.46 -10.98
C PRO A 452 -7.33 0.10 -12.34
N ASP A 453 -6.01 -0.08 -12.39
CA ASP A 453 -5.31 -0.45 -13.62
C ASP A 453 -5.12 -1.98 -13.71
N THR A 454 -5.15 -2.67 -12.57
CA THR A 454 -4.89 -4.12 -12.48
C THR A 454 -6.02 -4.90 -11.79
N GLU A 455 -6.10 -6.20 -12.08
CA GLU A 455 -7.07 -7.15 -11.47
C GLU A 455 -7.09 -7.10 -9.94
N ASP A 456 -5.94 -6.93 -9.28
CA ASP A 456 -5.85 -6.88 -7.82
C ASP A 456 -6.46 -5.58 -7.24
N GLU A 457 -6.40 -4.48 -7.98
CA GLU A 457 -6.96 -3.17 -7.63
C GLU A 457 -8.49 -3.11 -7.87
N VAL A 458 -9.07 -4.01 -8.68
CA VAL A 458 -10.54 -4.04 -8.92
C VAL A 458 -11.31 -4.59 -7.72
N ARG A 459 -10.65 -5.30 -6.79
CA ARG A 459 -11.35 -6.01 -5.70
C ARG A 459 -12.26 -5.10 -4.86
N PRO A 460 -11.84 -3.90 -4.41
CA PRO A 460 -12.73 -3.05 -3.62
C PRO A 460 -13.93 -2.54 -4.42
N LEU A 461 -13.74 -2.31 -5.73
CA LEU A 461 -14.81 -1.97 -6.67
C LEU A 461 -15.83 -3.12 -6.74
N GLU A 462 -15.39 -4.36 -7.01
CA GLU A 462 -16.24 -5.55 -7.07
C GLU A 462 -17.08 -5.74 -5.78
N ILE A 463 -16.44 -5.61 -4.60
CA ILE A 463 -17.14 -5.77 -3.32
C ILE A 463 -18.21 -4.68 -3.16
N SER A 464 -17.86 -3.42 -3.43
CA SER A 464 -18.77 -2.29 -3.26
C SER A 464 -19.97 -2.39 -4.22
N GLU A 465 -19.74 -2.80 -5.46
CA GLU A 465 -20.80 -2.99 -6.45
C GLU A 465 -21.69 -4.19 -6.18
N SER A 466 -21.11 -5.29 -5.67
CA SER A 466 -21.91 -6.43 -5.19
C SER A 466 -22.88 -6.04 -4.05
N MET A 467 -22.65 -4.89 -3.41
CA MET A 467 -23.52 -4.29 -2.39
C MET A 467 -24.48 -3.22 -2.96
N GLY A 468 -24.43 -2.93 -4.25
CA GLY A 468 -25.28 -1.96 -4.93
C GLY A 468 -24.75 -0.52 -4.91
N TYR A 469 -23.45 -0.33 -4.67
CA TYR A 469 -22.81 0.98 -4.78
C TYR A 469 -22.29 1.25 -6.19
N LEU A 470 -22.17 2.53 -6.54
CA LEU A 470 -21.39 3.08 -7.64
C LEU A 470 -20.17 3.76 -7.03
N ALA A 471 -18.98 3.41 -7.51
CA ALA A 471 -17.76 4.04 -7.06
C ALA A 471 -17.55 5.38 -7.77
N ILE A 472 -17.26 6.42 -6.99
CA ILE A 472 -17.08 7.79 -7.47
C ILE A 472 -15.64 8.21 -7.28
N GLY A 473 -14.91 8.29 -8.39
CA GLY A 473 -13.54 8.80 -8.46
C GLY A 473 -13.46 10.34 -8.41
N ASP A 474 -12.26 10.84 -8.70
CA ASP A 474 -11.83 12.19 -8.37
C ASP A 474 -10.58 12.65 -9.16
N LYS A 475 -10.70 12.85 -10.47
CA LYS A 475 -9.55 13.33 -11.28
C LYS A 475 -9.00 14.69 -10.84
N ILE A 476 -9.85 15.56 -10.30
CA ILE A 476 -9.46 16.89 -9.84
C ILE A 476 -9.27 16.88 -8.31
N ASP A 477 -8.08 16.50 -7.85
CA ASP A 477 -7.66 16.59 -6.44
C ASP A 477 -6.60 17.72 -6.24
N PRO A 478 -6.98 18.87 -5.65
CA PRO A 478 -6.06 19.95 -5.33
C PRO A 478 -5.24 19.68 -4.06
N ASN A 479 -5.33 18.50 -3.44
CA ASN A 479 -4.62 18.10 -2.23
C ASN A 479 -4.81 19.13 -1.09
N ASP A 480 -6.03 19.63 -0.93
CA ASP A 480 -6.40 20.67 0.04
C ASP A 480 -6.29 20.19 1.50
N TRP A 481 -6.27 18.87 1.69
CA TRP A 481 -6.07 18.21 2.98
C TRP A 481 -4.62 18.22 3.46
N ARG A 482 -3.63 18.29 2.54
CA ARG A 482 -2.20 18.15 2.86
C ARG A 482 -1.66 19.35 3.66
N GLU A 483 -1.04 19.07 4.80
CA GLU A 483 -0.35 20.09 5.59
C GLU A 483 1.11 20.33 5.16
N ASN A 484 1.72 19.37 4.45
CA ASN A 484 3.10 19.48 4.00
C ASN A 484 3.27 18.94 2.56
N PRO A 485 3.53 19.81 1.56
CA PRO A 485 3.56 21.27 1.67
C PRO A 485 2.16 21.84 1.89
N HIS A 486 2.05 22.84 2.77
CA HIS A 486 0.81 23.58 2.99
C HIS A 486 0.42 24.36 1.72
N ARG A 487 -0.85 24.24 1.29
CA ARG A 487 -1.41 24.94 0.13
C ARG A 487 -2.31 26.10 0.55
N THR A 488 -2.13 27.27 -0.05
CA THR A 488 -3.02 28.42 0.19
C THR A 488 -4.34 28.26 -0.56
N ALA A 489 -5.38 28.99 -0.13
CA ALA A 489 -6.67 29.01 -0.82
C ALA A 489 -6.58 29.32 -2.32
N GLU A 490 -5.69 30.24 -2.72
CA GLU A 490 -5.48 30.60 -4.13
C GLU A 490 -4.82 29.45 -4.92
N GLN A 491 -3.87 28.74 -4.30
CA GLN A 491 -3.23 27.58 -4.93
C GLN A 491 -4.22 26.42 -5.12
N ILE A 492 -5.07 26.17 -4.11
CA ILE A 492 -6.14 25.18 -4.18
C ILE A 492 -7.09 25.53 -5.32
N ALA A 493 -7.60 26.78 -5.35
CA ALA A 493 -8.51 27.22 -6.38
C ALA A 493 -7.88 27.15 -7.78
N GLN A 494 -6.64 27.62 -7.95
CA GLN A 494 -5.94 27.57 -9.23
C GLN A 494 -5.75 26.12 -9.72
N SER A 495 -5.36 25.21 -8.82
CA SER A 495 -5.20 23.78 -9.13
C SER A 495 -6.49 23.16 -9.64
N VAL A 496 -7.64 23.52 -9.05
CA VAL A 496 -8.96 23.10 -9.56
C VAL A 496 -9.19 23.69 -10.95
N LEU A 497 -9.08 25.01 -11.10
CA LEU A 497 -9.40 25.71 -12.35
C LEU A 497 -8.53 25.26 -13.55
N ASP A 498 -7.29 24.87 -13.31
CA ASP A 498 -6.35 24.39 -14.34
C ASP A 498 -6.69 23.00 -14.88
N ASN A 499 -7.53 22.25 -14.17
CA ASN A 499 -7.90 20.86 -14.47
C ASN A 499 -9.38 20.71 -14.83
N LEU A 500 -10.15 21.81 -14.92
CA LEU A 500 -11.53 21.77 -15.38
C LEU A 500 -11.63 21.50 -16.90
N PRO A 501 -12.75 20.94 -17.38
CA PRO A 501 -13.01 20.74 -18.80
C PRO A 501 -13.00 22.08 -19.59
N PRO A 502 -12.73 22.05 -20.91
CA PRO A 502 -12.49 20.88 -21.75
C PRO A 502 -11.09 20.27 -21.56
N CYS A 503 -11.04 18.94 -21.49
CA CYS A 503 -9.80 18.21 -21.28
C CYS A 503 -8.95 18.14 -22.55
N VAL A 504 -7.66 18.46 -22.40
CA VAL A 504 -6.67 18.31 -23.47
C VAL A 504 -5.88 17.02 -23.28
N PRO A 505 -5.36 16.38 -24.35
CA PRO A 505 -4.64 15.11 -24.24
C PRO A 505 -3.50 15.12 -23.22
N ALA A 506 -2.77 16.25 -23.12
CA ALA A 506 -1.67 16.43 -22.18
C ALA A 506 -2.07 16.44 -20.69
N LYS A 507 -3.37 16.52 -20.37
CA LYS A 507 -3.92 16.53 -19.00
C LYS A 507 -4.97 15.44 -18.77
N ARG A 508 -5.02 14.38 -19.60
CA ARG A 508 -6.07 13.35 -19.52
C ARG A 508 -6.18 12.67 -18.15
N LEU A 509 -5.06 12.59 -17.42
CA LEU A 509 -4.98 11.98 -16.09
C LEU A 509 -5.53 12.88 -14.97
N THR A 510 -5.42 14.21 -15.10
CA THR A 510 -5.82 15.15 -14.03
C THR A 510 -7.04 15.99 -14.38
N CYS A 511 -7.47 16.00 -15.64
CA CYS A 511 -8.64 16.73 -16.08
C CYS A 511 -9.89 15.85 -16.02
N GLY A 512 -10.95 16.37 -15.41
CA GLY A 512 -12.20 15.64 -15.20
C GLY A 512 -13.40 16.51 -14.88
N ASN A 513 -14.51 15.88 -14.51
CA ASN A 513 -15.78 16.48 -14.15
C ASN A 513 -16.03 16.50 -12.64
N ILE A 514 -15.32 15.68 -11.85
CA ILE A 514 -15.53 15.55 -10.40
C ILE A 514 -14.36 16.17 -9.64
N ILE A 515 -14.67 17.16 -8.80
CA ILE A 515 -13.73 17.89 -7.95
C ILE A 515 -13.78 17.32 -6.54
N LEU A 516 -12.64 16.84 -6.03
CA LEU A 516 -12.49 16.43 -4.64
C LEU A 516 -11.98 17.62 -3.79
N LEU A 517 -12.63 17.83 -2.65
CA LEU A 517 -12.21 18.70 -1.56
C LEU A 517 -12.48 17.98 -0.23
N HIS A 518 -12.00 18.51 0.88
CA HIS A 518 -12.20 17.87 2.20
C HIS A 518 -12.93 18.80 3.16
N ASP A 519 -13.97 18.30 3.83
CA ASP A 519 -14.69 19.02 4.89
C ASP A 519 -14.40 18.48 6.30
N GLY A 520 -13.60 17.41 6.40
CA GLY A 520 -13.09 16.84 7.65
C GLY A 520 -11.57 16.63 7.67
N GLY A 521 -11.08 15.75 8.55
CA GLY A 521 -9.69 15.28 8.52
C GLY A 521 -8.58 16.28 8.90
N GLY A 522 -8.89 17.43 9.53
CA GLY A 522 -7.87 18.41 9.98
C GLY A 522 -8.29 19.87 9.85
N ASP A 523 -7.33 20.79 9.70
CA ASP A 523 -7.61 22.23 9.50
C ASP A 523 -8.01 22.54 8.04
N ARG A 524 -9.33 22.66 7.77
CA ARG A 524 -9.88 22.96 6.44
C ARG A 524 -10.08 24.45 6.16
N ARG A 525 -9.36 25.33 6.84
CA ARG A 525 -9.52 26.79 6.69
C ARG A 525 -9.23 27.29 5.28
N GLU A 526 -8.21 26.75 4.62
CA GLU A 526 -7.86 27.16 3.26
C GLU A 526 -8.89 26.61 2.24
N THR A 527 -9.40 25.39 2.42
CA THR A 527 -10.53 24.85 1.64
C THR A 527 -11.76 25.75 1.72
N VAL A 528 -12.15 26.17 2.93
CA VAL A 528 -13.27 27.09 3.15
C VAL A 528 -13.06 28.42 2.43
N ARG A 529 -11.83 28.95 2.41
CA ARG A 529 -11.51 30.20 1.69
C ARG A 529 -11.44 30.01 0.16
N ALA A 530 -11.03 28.83 -0.31
CA ALA A 530 -10.91 28.51 -1.73
C ALA A 530 -12.28 28.31 -2.38
N LEU A 531 -13.25 27.75 -1.65
CA LEU A 531 -14.54 27.35 -2.21
C LEU A 531 -15.29 28.46 -2.98
N PRO A 532 -15.41 29.72 -2.49
CA PRO A 532 -16.01 30.79 -3.28
C PRO A 532 -15.25 31.07 -4.59
N MET A 533 -13.91 31.08 -4.55
CA MET A 533 -13.08 31.31 -5.74
C MET A 533 -13.23 30.18 -6.77
N ILE A 534 -13.37 28.94 -6.30
CA ILE A 534 -13.64 27.77 -7.14
C ILE A 534 -15.00 27.92 -7.83
N ILE A 535 -16.06 28.20 -7.05
CA ILE A 535 -17.42 28.34 -7.59
C ILE A 535 -17.51 29.49 -8.61
N GLU A 536 -16.93 30.65 -8.28
CA GLU A 536 -16.86 31.81 -9.18
C GLU A 536 -16.04 31.49 -10.44
N GLY A 537 -14.91 30.80 -10.30
CA GLY A 537 -14.06 30.43 -11.43
C GLY A 537 -14.67 29.39 -12.36
N ILE A 538 -15.39 28.39 -11.83
CA ILE A 538 -16.17 27.42 -12.61
C ILE A 538 -17.22 28.15 -13.46
N ARG A 539 -18.00 29.03 -12.82
CA ARG A 539 -19.02 29.85 -13.51
C ARG A 539 -18.42 30.81 -14.53
N GLY A 540 -17.27 31.41 -14.21
CA GLY A 540 -16.52 32.28 -15.11
C GLY A 540 -16.03 31.57 -16.37
N LYS A 541 -15.80 30.25 -16.31
CA LYS A 541 -15.51 29.39 -17.46
C LYS A 541 -16.76 28.91 -18.22
N GLY A 542 -17.96 29.28 -17.76
CA GLY A 542 -19.22 28.88 -18.38
C GLY A 542 -19.67 27.45 -18.07
N LEU A 543 -19.06 26.81 -17.07
CA LEU A 543 -19.40 25.47 -16.61
C LEU A 543 -20.56 25.51 -15.60
N GLN A 544 -21.38 24.47 -15.60
CA GLN A 544 -22.50 24.30 -14.66
C GLN A 544 -22.06 23.41 -13.49
N ILE A 545 -22.34 23.87 -12.26
CA ILE A 545 -22.16 23.05 -11.06
C ILE A 545 -23.44 22.22 -10.89
N VAL A 546 -23.29 20.90 -10.92
CA VAL A 546 -24.39 19.93 -10.87
C VAL A 546 -24.15 18.87 -9.79
N SER A 547 -25.15 18.03 -9.53
CA SER A 547 -25.02 16.85 -8.66
C SER A 547 -24.47 15.63 -9.41
N VAL A 548 -24.07 14.57 -8.69
CA VAL A 548 -23.69 13.29 -9.33
C VAL A 548 -24.88 12.70 -10.08
N ALA A 549 -26.08 12.78 -9.52
CA ALA A 549 -27.30 12.33 -10.21
C ALA A 549 -27.49 13.05 -11.56
N ASP A 550 -27.33 14.38 -11.60
CA ASP A 550 -27.47 15.15 -12.85
C ASP A 550 -26.42 14.75 -13.90
N LEU A 551 -25.19 14.48 -13.45
CA LEU A 551 -24.07 14.04 -14.29
C LEU A 551 -24.32 12.65 -14.90
N LEU A 552 -25.06 11.79 -14.19
CA LEU A 552 -25.56 10.49 -14.66
C LEU A 552 -26.90 10.57 -15.40
N HIS A 553 -27.52 11.75 -15.49
CA HIS A 553 -28.87 11.94 -16.00
C HIS A 553 -29.97 11.19 -15.21
N GLU A 554 -29.71 10.95 -13.93
CA GLU A 554 -30.61 10.33 -12.96
C GLU A 554 -31.23 11.36 -12.03
N LYS A 555 -32.22 10.96 -11.21
CA LYS A 555 -32.76 11.83 -10.16
C LYS A 555 -32.06 11.57 -8.84
N ARG A 556 -31.96 12.61 -8.02
CA ARG A 556 -31.48 12.52 -6.62
C ARG A 556 -32.13 11.39 -5.81
N ALA A 557 -33.41 11.08 -6.06
CA ALA A 557 -34.13 10.02 -5.36
C ALA A 557 -33.76 8.60 -5.83
N ASP A 558 -33.21 8.46 -7.03
CA ASP A 558 -32.76 7.18 -7.58
C ASP A 558 -31.36 6.84 -7.02
N ILE A 559 -30.54 7.87 -6.80
CA ILE A 559 -29.22 7.79 -6.16
C ILE A 559 -29.31 7.68 -4.61
N MET A 560 -30.24 8.40 -3.99
CA MET A 560 -30.52 8.36 -2.55
C MET A 560 -31.95 7.88 -2.29
N GLN A 561 -32.14 6.57 -2.41
CA GLN A 561 -33.43 5.91 -2.32
C GLN A 561 -34.02 6.01 -0.91
N PRO A 562 -35.28 6.48 -0.75
CA PRO A 562 -35.96 6.41 0.54
C PRO A 562 -36.12 4.96 1.01
N ILE A 563 -35.92 4.72 2.30
CA ILE A 563 -36.10 3.36 2.83
C ILE A 563 -37.57 2.91 2.73
N PRO A 564 -37.84 1.62 2.40
CA PRO A 564 -39.20 1.10 2.36
C PRO A 564 -39.92 1.23 3.71
N THR A 565 -41.24 1.42 3.70
CA THR A 565 -42.05 1.56 4.92
C THR A 565 -41.93 0.38 5.87
N GLY A 566 -41.73 -0.84 5.34
CA GLY A 566 -41.50 -2.06 6.12
C GLY A 566 -40.18 -2.05 6.92
N GLU A 567 -39.22 -1.22 6.53
CA GLU A 567 -37.91 -1.12 7.20
C GLU A 567 -37.83 0.03 8.21
N LEU A 568 -38.90 0.83 8.36
CA LEU A 568 -38.88 1.96 9.30
C LEU A 568 -38.67 1.52 10.76
N TRP A 569 -39.22 0.36 11.13
CA TRP A 569 -39.05 -0.25 12.45
C TRP A 569 -37.62 -0.75 12.70
N SER A 570 -37.00 -1.40 11.71
CA SER A 570 -35.61 -1.85 11.83
C SER A 570 -34.66 -0.65 11.91
N ALA A 571 -34.89 0.37 11.09
CA ALA A 571 -34.16 1.63 11.13
C ALA A 571 -34.30 2.35 12.49
N TRP A 572 -35.46 2.29 13.14
CA TRP A 572 -35.64 2.81 14.51
C TRP A 572 -34.87 2.00 15.56
N LEU A 573 -34.87 0.67 15.48
CA LEU A 573 -34.06 -0.19 16.36
C LEU A 573 -32.57 0.06 16.18
N THR A 574 -32.12 0.25 14.94
CA THR A 574 -30.74 0.65 14.62
C THR A 574 -30.38 1.98 15.26
N LEU A 575 -31.27 2.98 15.17
CA LEU A 575 -31.06 4.28 15.82
C LEU A 575 -30.91 4.15 17.34
N LEU A 576 -31.75 3.31 17.97
CA LEU A 576 -31.63 3.01 19.40
C LEU A 576 -30.28 2.34 19.71
N GLY A 577 -29.80 1.44 18.86
CA GLY A 577 -28.49 0.81 18.96
C GLY A 577 -27.34 1.83 18.95
N PHE A 578 -27.30 2.72 17.97
CA PHE A 578 -26.31 3.81 17.91
C PHE A 578 -26.39 4.72 19.13
N TRP A 579 -27.59 5.06 19.58
CA TRP A 579 -27.78 5.86 20.80
C TRP A 579 -27.23 5.14 22.05
N MET A 580 -27.54 3.85 22.22
CA MET A 580 -27.05 3.03 23.33
C MET A 580 -25.52 2.95 23.31
N TYR A 581 -24.93 2.76 22.13
CA TYR A 581 -23.48 2.77 21.94
C TYR A 581 -22.87 4.11 22.37
N SER A 582 -23.36 5.23 21.83
CA SER A 582 -22.90 6.58 22.21
C SER A 582 -23.07 6.86 23.70
N ALA A 583 -24.20 6.46 24.28
CA ALA A 583 -24.47 6.62 25.71
C ALA A 583 -23.50 5.80 26.58
N SER A 584 -23.20 4.56 26.17
CA SER A 584 -22.25 3.69 26.87
C SER A 584 -20.83 4.26 26.86
N GLN A 585 -20.37 4.78 25.71
CA GLN A 585 -19.07 5.44 25.62
C GLN A 585 -18.98 6.67 26.52
N LYS A 586 -19.99 7.55 26.46
CA LYS A 586 -20.06 8.74 27.33
C LYS A 586 -20.08 8.35 28.82
N PHE A 587 -20.84 7.32 29.18
CA PHE A 587 -20.87 6.80 30.54
C PHE A 587 -19.49 6.32 31.00
N ILE A 588 -18.80 5.53 30.19
CA ILE A 588 -17.44 5.04 30.48
C ILE A 588 -16.49 6.23 30.71
N VAL A 589 -16.48 7.22 29.81
CA VAL A 589 -15.63 8.41 29.93
C VAL A 589 -15.93 9.19 31.21
N VAL A 590 -17.21 9.39 31.56
CA VAL A 590 -17.61 10.07 32.80
C VAL A 590 -17.15 9.31 34.04
N VAL A 591 -17.26 7.98 34.04
CA VAL A 591 -16.79 7.13 35.16
C VAL A 591 -15.28 7.27 35.34
N PHE A 592 -14.50 7.19 34.26
CA PHE A 592 -13.04 7.39 34.32
C PHE A 592 -12.68 8.80 34.82
N PHE A 593 -13.29 9.84 34.24
CA PHE A 593 -13.03 11.22 34.64
C PHE A 593 -13.39 11.48 36.12
N LEU A 594 -14.52 10.94 36.59
CA LEU A 594 -14.90 11.03 38.00
C LEU A 594 -13.92 10.27 38.90
N GLY A 595 -13.46 9.10 38.47
CA GLY A 595 -12.41 8.33 39.15
C GLY A 595 -11.11 9.13 39.29
N ASP A 596 -10.64 9.75 38.22
CA ASP A 596 -9.44 10.59 38.21
C ASP A 596 -9.58 11.82 39.10
N LEU A 597 -10.75 12.48 39.07
CA LEU A 597 -11.06 13.62 39.94
C LEU A 597 -11.05 13.21 41.42
N LEU A 598 -11.68 12.09 41.76
CA LEU A 598 -11.74 11.58 43.14
C LEU A 598 -10.36 11.13 43.64
N MET A 599 -9.56 10.46 42.80
CA MET A 599 -8.20 10.05 43.14
C MET A 599 -7.27 11.26 43.32
N THR A 600 -7.34 12.23 42.42
CA THR A 600 -6.57 13.48 42.52
C THR A 600 -6.98 14.25 43.77
N GLY A 601 -8.28 14.40 44.03
CA GLY A 601 -8.81 15.05 45.22
C GLY A 601 -8.37 14.36 46.52
N ARG A 602 -8.38 13.02 46.55
CA ARG A 602 -7.85 12.24 47.68
C ARG A 602 -6.36 12.49 47.89
N LEU A 603 -5.57 12.49 46.83
CA LEU A 603 -4.12 12.68 46.89
C LEU A 603 -3.78 14.08 47.41
N LEU A 604 -4.47 15.11 46.91
CA LEU A 604 -4.35 16.49 47.39
C LEU A 604 -4.79 16.62 48.86
N SER A 605 -5.87 15.95 49.26
CA SER A 605 -6.36 15.98 50.64
C SER A 605 -5.36 15.34 51.62
N ILE A 606 -4.83 14.16 51.28
CA ILE A 606 -3.80 13.49 52.07
C ILE A 606 -2.52 14.33 52.12
N GLY A 607 -2.10 14.91 51.00
CA GLY A 607 -0.96 15.82 50.92
C GLY A 607 -1.12 17.05 51.80
N ALA A 608 -2.29 17.69 51.76
CA ALA A 608 -2.61 18.85 52.59
C ALA A 608 -2.61 18.49 54.08
N LEU A 609 -3.22 17.36 54.47
CA LEU A 609 -3.21 16.87 55.85
C LEU A 609 -1.79 16.53 56.33
N ALA A 610 -0.96 15.92 55.48
CA ALA A 610 0.43 15.60 55.81
C ALA A 610 1.29 16.87 55.98
N ILE A 611 1.09 17.89 55.14
CA ILE A 611 1.74 19.19 55.28
C ILE A 611 1.28 19.88 56.58
N TYR A 612 -0.01 19.85 56.87
CA TYR A 612 -0.58 20.43 58.09
C TYR A 612 0.01 19.77 59.36
N ASP A 613 0.04 18.44 59.41
CA ASP A 613 0.62 17.69 60.54
C ASP A 613 2.12 18.01 60.73
N ARG A 614 2.88 18.11 59.63
CA ARG A 614 4.30 18.47 59.67
C ARG A 614 4.54 19.91 60.11
N ALA A 615 3.67 20.85 59.72
CA ALA A 615 3.80 22.27 60.05
C ALA A 615 3.37 22.58 61.50
N PHE A 616 2.48 21.78 62.09
CA PHE A 616 1.95 21.99 63.44
C PHE A 616 2.10 20.75 64.34
N PRO A 617 3.32 20.38 64.76
CA PRO A 617 3.51 19.27 65.69
C PRO A 617 2.82 19.60 67.02
N LYS A 618 1.88 18.75 67.46
CA LYS A 618 1.26 18.90 68.79
C LYS A 618 2.34 18.85 69.87
N ARG A 619 2.55 19.97 70.57
CA ARG A 619 3.37 20.05 71.80
C ARG A 619 2.66 19.30 72.94
N PHE A 620 2.77 17.99 72.97
CA PHE A 620 2.34 17.16 74.11
C PHE A 620 3.39 17.11 75.24
N ALA A 621 4.44 17.94 75.17
CA ALA A 621 5.63 17.80 76.00
C ALA A 621 5.60 18.57 77.34
N ASP A 622 4.70 19.53 77.55
CA ASP A 622 4.86 20.49 78.66
C ASP A 622 4.12 20.12 79.98
N HIS A 623 3.40 18.99 80.04
CA HIS A 623 2.58 18.62 81.22
C HIS A 623 2.92 17.29 81.91
N LEU A 624 4.00 16.59 81.55
CA LEU A 624 4.37 15.28 82.14
C LEU A 624 5.62 15.33 83.04
N GLY A 625 5.97 16.50 83.58
CA GLY A 625 7.21 16.74 84.33
C GLY A 625 7.44 15.88 85.59
N GLU A 626 6.40 15.26 86.17
CA GLU A 626 6.54 14.48 87.42
C GLU A 626 6.00 13.04 87.33
N PHE A 627 5.20 12.68 86.32
CA PHE A 627 4.64 11.33 86.17
C PHE A 627 5.49 10.47 85.22
N THR A 628 6.42 9.71 85.77
CA THR A 628 7.30 8.79 85.01
C THR A 628 7.02 7.32 85.36
N PRO A 629 5.89 6.73 84.92
CA PRO A 629 5.60 5.32 85.18
C PRO A 629 6.70 4.40 84.63
N LYS A 630 6.89 3.24 85.27
CA LYS A 630 7.72 2.19 84.68
C LYS A 630 7.05 1.68 83.40
N VAL A 631 7.74 1.79 82.28
CA VAL A 631 7.26 1.34 80.96
C VAL A 631 8.04 0.11 80.55
N ALA A 632 7.34 -0.93 80.10
CA ALA A 632 7.97 -2.10 79.53
C ALA A 632 7.57 -2.27 78.05
N VAL A 633 8.54 -2.52 77.18
CA VAL A 633 8.34 -2.84 75.77
C VAL A 633 8.51 -4.33 75.60
N LEU A 634 7.41 -5.03 75.29
CA LEU A 634 7.42 -6.47 75.00
C LEU A 634 7.63 -6.67 73.50
N ILE A 635 8.67 -7.42 73.13
CA ILE A 635 9.01 -7.74 71.73
C ILE A 635 8.89 -9.25 71.56
N PRO A 636 7.72 -9.79 71.17
CA PRO A 636 7.61 -11.19 70.79
C PRO A 636 8.30 -11.40 69.44
N ALA A 637 9.18 -12.39 69.36
CA ALA A 637 9.97 -12.69 68.17
C ALA A 637 9.87 -14.19 67.84
N TYR A 638 9.67 -14.50 66.56
CA TYR A 638 9.71 -15.86 66.03
C TYR A 638 10.32 -15.80 64.62
N ASN A 639 11.53 -16.35 64.47
CA ASN A 639 12.29 -16.33 63.22
C ASN A 639 12.56 -14.92 62.66
N GLU A 640 13.07 -14.02 63.50
CA GLU A 640 13.35 -12.60 63.21
C GLU A 640 14.86 -12.26 63.22
N GLU A 641 15.75 -13.23 62.96
CA GLU A 641 17.21 -13.10 63.09
C GLU A 641 17.77 -11.84 62.43
N LYS A 642 17.25 -11.50 61.23
CA LYS A 642 17.72 -10.36 60.43
C LYS A 642 17.34 -8.98 60.97
N VAL A 643 16.31 -8.89 61.82
CA VAL A 643 15.74 -7.60 62.24
C VAL A 643 15.68 -7.40 63.75
N ILE A 644 15.83 -8.48 64.54
CA ILE A 644 15.65 -8.44 65.99
C ILE A 644 16.66 -7.50 66.67
N GLU A 645 17.92 -7.51 66.25
CA GLU A 645 18.96 -6.63 66.80
C GLU A 645 18.61 -5.14 66.59
N ARG A 646 18.23 -4.78 65.36
CA ARG A 646 17.85 -3.40 65.02
C ARG A 646 16.64 -2.94 65.82
N THR A 647 15.69 -3.86 66.05
CA THR A 647 14.46 -3.60 66.81
C THR A 647 14.77 -3.34 68.28
N ILE A 648 15.63 -4.16 68.90
CA ILE A 648 16.10 -3.97 70.28
C ILE A 648 16.86 -2.64 70.41
N ARG A 649 17.79 -2.33 69.49
CA ARG A 649 18.53 -1.05 69.50
C ARG A 649 17.61 0.16 69.33
N ALA A 650 16.55 0.05 68.54
CA ALA A 650 15.57 1.11 68.37
C ALA A 650 14.77 1.35 69.66
N ALA A 651 14.31 0.28 70.32
CA ALA A 651 13.60 0.38 71.59
C ALA A 651 14.49 0.98 72.70
N LEU A 652 15.75 0.55 72.79
CA LEU A 652 16.70 1.03 73.81
C LEU A 652 17.18 2.47 73.59
N ARG A 653 17.07 3.00 72.36
CA ARG A 653 17.41 4.40 72.03
C ARG A 653 16.42 5.43 72.57
N SER A 654 15.26 4.99 73.06
CA SER A 654 14.31 5.89 73.74
C SER A 654 14.97 6.58 74.94
N SER A 655 14.75 7.89 75.06
CA SER A 655 15.25 8.72 76.17
C SER A 655 14.40 8.62 77.44
N TYR A 656 13.38 7.74 77.46
CA TYR A 656 12.48 7.56 78.59
C TYR A 656 13.19 6.89 79.78
N ARG A 657 13.20 7.56 80.94
CA ARG A 657 14.04 7.17 82.11
C ARG A 657 13.71 5.79 82.71
N ASN A 658 12.44 5.40 82.76
CA ASN A 658 11.99 4.16 83.43
C ASN A 658 11.57 3.07 82.43
N LEU A 659 12.33 2.88 81.35
CA LEU A 659 12.05 1.92 80.29
C LEU A 659 12.79 0.57 80.48
N ARG A 660 12.06 -0.53 80.37
CA ARG A 660 12.59 -1.90 80.28
C ARG A 660 12.16 -2.55 78.97
N VAL A 661 13.07 -3.22 78.26
CA VAL A 661 12.74 -3.99 77.06
C VAL A 661 12.75 -5.47 77.41
N ILE A 662 11.72 -6.21 77.04
CA ILE A 662 11.64 -7.67 77.23
C ILE A 662 11.43 -8.29 75.86
N VAL A 663 12.41 -9.05 75.40
CA VAL A 663 12.31 -9.82 74.16
C VAL A 663 11.83 -11.22 74.54
N ILE A 664 10.78 -11.70 73.88
CA ILE A 664 10.25 -13.04 74.07
C ILE A 664 10.46 -13.82 72.78
N ASP A 665 11.49 -14.65 72.76
CA ASP A 665 11.68 -15.64 71.70
C ASP A 665 10.63 -16.75 71.84
N ASP A 666 9.69 -16.81 70.90
CA ASP A 666 8.58 -17.77 70.87
C ASP A 666 9.00 -19.04 70.11
N GLY A 667 10.17 -19.58 70.45
CA GLY A 667 10.66 -20.86 69.95
C GLY A 667 11.19 -20.79 68.52
N SER A 668 11.93 -19.72 68.19
CA SER A 668 12.55 -19.56 66.87
C SER A 668 13.46 -20.74 66.51
N GLN A 669 13.49 -21.07 65.23
CA GLN A 669 14.34 -22.13 64.66
C GLN A 669 15.57 -21.56 63.92
N ASP A 670 15.66 -20.24 63.81
CA ASP A 670 16.82 -19.51 63.28
C ASP A 670 17.66 -18.91 64.42
N GLY A 671 18.66 -18.07 64.09
CA GLY A 671 19.54 -17.44 65.08
C GLY A 671 18.92 -16.27 65.87
N THR A 672 17.60 -16.14 65.93
CA THR A 672 16.91 -15.00 66.60
C THR A 672 17.29 -14.88 68.07
N LEU A 673 17.36 -16.00 68.80
CA LEU A 673 17.66 -15.99 70.23
C LEU A 673 19.11 -15.57 70.48
N GLU A 674 20.04 -16.09 69.68
CA GLU A 674 21.45 -15.69 69.71
C GLU A 674 21.59 -14.21 69.36
N ALA A 675 20.96 -13.73 68.28
CA ALA A 675 21.02 -12.35 67.84
C ALA A 675 20.39 -11.37 68.86
N ALA A 676 19.36 -11.80 69.58
CA ALA A 676 18.73 -10.99 70.64
C ALA A 676 19.63 -10.84 71.87
N ARG A 677 20.55 -11.77 72.13
CA ARG A 677 21.51 -11.74 73.26
C ARG A 677 22.87 -11.16 72.85
N ALA A 678 23.32 -11.47 71.65
CA ALA A 678 24.59 -11.04 71.10
C ALA A 678 24.62 -9.50 70.98
N GLY A 679 25.53 -8.87 71.71
CA GLY A 679 25.72 -7.42 71.68
C GLY A 679 24.92 -6.61 72.71
N PHE A 680 24.15 -7.24 73.59
CA PHE A 680 23.36 -6.55 74.64
C PHE A 680 23.66 -7.01 76.08
N ALA A 681 24.78 -7.70 76.30
CA ALA A 681 25.18 -8.20 77.62
C ALA A 681 25.28 -7.08 78.69
N ARG A 682 25.66 -5.86 78.28
CA ARG A 682 25.74 -4.71 79.19
C ARG A 682 24.35 -4.23 79.61
N GLU A 683 23.40 -4.20 78.68
CA GLU A 683 22.02 -3.76 78.88
C GLU A 683 21.20 -4.79 79.65
N GLU A 684 21.48 -6.07 79.45
CA GLU A 684 20.93 -7.17 80.25
C GLU A 684 21.48 -7.14 81.68
N ALA A 685 22.79 -6.93 81.87
CA ALA A 685 23.40 -6.75 83.19
C ALA A 685 22.90 -5.49 83.93
N ALA A 686 22.58 -4.43 83.18
CA ALA A 686 21.97 -3.20 83.73
C ALA A 686 20.46 -3.32 84.00
N GLY A 687 19.85 -4.49 83.73
CA GLY A 687 18.42 -4.75 83.91
C GLY A 687 17.50 -4.01 82.92
N ARG A 688 18.06 -3.41 81.86
CA ARG A 688 17.31 -2.67 80.82
C ARG A 688 16.76 -3.57 79.72
N LEU A 689 17.38 -4.73 79.51
CA LEU A 689 16.92 -5.77 78.59
C LEU A 689 16.70 -7.08 79.35
N LEU A 690 15.66 -7.84 78.99
CA LEU A 690 15.45 -9.21 79.45
C LEU A 690 15.09 -10.06 78.22
N VAL A 691 15.87 -11.10 77.94
CA VAL A 691 15.60 -12.02 76.82
C VAL A 691 15.08 -13.34 77.35
N LEU A 692 13.79 -13.59 77.11
CA LEU A 692 13.07 -14.80 77.48
C LEU A 692 12.93 -15.73 76.27
N THR A 693 12.89 -17.04 76.49
CA THR A 693 12.58 -18.03 75.45
C THR A 693 11.52 -19.00 75.94
N LYS A 694 10.64 -19.45 75.04
CA LYS A 694 9.59 -20.44 75.30
C LYS A 694 9.29 -21.25 74.03
N SER A 695 8.56 -22.35 74.16
CA SER A 695 8.07 -23.09 72.98
C SER A 695 7.04 -22.30 72.20
N ASN A 696 7.13 -22.34 70.87
CA ASN A 696 6.22 -21.62 69.97
C ASN A 696 4.75 -21.94 70.27
N SER A 697 4.00 -20.91 70.61
CA SER A 697 2.54 -20.99 70.85
C SER A 697 1.79 -19.74 70.37
N GLY A 698 2.47 -18.90 69.58
CA GLY A 698 1.91 -17.72 68.95
C GLY A 698 2.12 -16.44 69.75
N LYS A 699 2.11 -15.32 69.01
CA LYS A 699 2.41 -13.98 69.49
C LYS A 699 1.60 -13.54 70.71
N ALA A 700 0.30 -13.87 70.77
CA ALA A 700 -0.55 -13.51 71.89
C ALA A 700 -0.11 -14.20 73.19
N ASP A 701 0.28 -15.47 73.11
CA ASP A 701 0.79 -16.23 74.26
C ASP A 701 2.20 -15.75 74.65
N ALA A 702 3.07 -15.47 73.68
CA ALA A 702 4.39 -14.87 73.93
C ALA A 702 4.30 -13.52 74.66
N LEU A 703 3.34 -12.66 74.30
CA LEU A 703 3.08 -11.41 75.00
C LEU A 703 2.58 -11.67 76.43
N ASN A 704 1.65 -12.59 76.63
CA ASN A 704 1.17 -12.98 77.97
C ASN A 704 2.30 -13.53 78.85
N PHE A 705 3.19 -14.32 78.27
CA PHE A 705 4.39 -14.82 78.93
C PHE A 705 5.32 -13.66 79.33
N GLY A 706 5.54 -12.68 78.44
CA GLY A 706 6.27 -11.45 78.76
C GLY A 706 5.63 -10.67 79.91
N LEU A 707 4.30 -10.55 79.93
CA LEU A 707 3.54 -9.87 81.00
C LEU A 707 3.77 -10.53 82.37
N GLN A 708 3.85 -11.87 82.44
CA GLN A 708 4.12 -12.58 83.70
C GLN A 708 5.49 -12.21 84.31
N HIS A 709 6.45 -11.81 83.47
CA HIS A 709 7.80 -11.43 83.87
C HIS A 709 7.95 -9.92 84.17
N LEU A 710 6.85 -9.15 84.14
CA LEU A 710 6.85 -7.73 84.52
C LEU A 710 6.89 -7.50 86.04
N ARG A 711 6.65 -8.53 86.86
CA ARG A 711 6.59 -8.45 88.33
C ARG A 711 7.48 -9.47 89.03
N ARG A 712 8.79 -9.26 88.95
CA ARG A 712 9.76 -9.50 90.04
C ARG A 712 10.84 -8.43 89.99
#